data_AF-A0A938NZ52-F1
#
_entry.id   AF-A0A938NZ52-F1
#
_cell.length_a   1.000
_cell.length_b   1.000
_cell.length_c   1.000
_cell.angle_alpha   90.00
_cell.angle_beta   90.00
_cell.angle_gamma   90.00
#
_symmetry.space_group_name_H-M   'P 1'
#
loop_
_entity.id
_entity.type
_entity.pdbx_description
1 polymer ?
#
loop_
_entity_poly.entity_id
_entity_poly.type
_entity_poly.pdbx_seq_one_letter_code
_entity_poly.pdbx_strand_id
1 'polypeptide(L)'
;MMTERIDVRQDQDPPALAGATTASRHPLRDTRPWLLCAMLFVVGLLMLNDTMLYTPDSPRYVVWAKSLAALEGYKDDTSPDVVRYVVHAPLYPLMLAPLAWFFSNIIIPAKILTLLTGLCLIALFYFWVAPSAGRIPALLGSFLLALNPLVILFSTHVLSDVPFAVTVVLFFVFARKLSGEPDNDRYAWLLVAVVTLGIFLREVGLTLLAAAASYFMLRKDRRRFLMVITIPVLFYLIWYFRNDIFVASVENPPMRNTQLFFAHYFTVQDAGLEEEFLARMSANASVYFEMAKALVFFPQYVVRPFPVVASVDPLMGLMAAILRHAQYPIALLQFGLFGWGVVVAWKKEKSGLLFLLFLFFYLSLILLYPFNDIRFLVPLLLVLLYYGALACGDLYKRYLAGRVRQVTLAAVSSAACFLLSVPNMVWSYNAILHNHTYHGDVASSFREFRPSRENPELYSKPFSMVGKWIAENSDSSTTVAGRWKELAFWLEGRKLLEVEPLIPLSLLETILRDHRVGFLVVLVSNPGIRELEFQMQQSRKFTFETAYRVGNLEVVEVFYQPLDLAYAKAWPGAQTRKWVASEADSQQVDEEQKVRSLYRLGIRLLESGEYERGAGIFQVLWGVTGGSGGVVLFRAIALEFMGKTDEAQQIFDRFRNQPQAGPFLKHAWYHTQLMAHIRQADEDTAQGVKSMIYHMVSANYWDLGFRYRANEMLSRSLETDSAFSPALVFGCYYALQQAEYNQAKSYLARLKVVDPRHLMVSPLQSLFHALDSLRSARNVKERVNARLSVARLYASMGLAELAIDQVLLVLKDDPRNAEGLKGLADLYEQKRRNAPAIRVLNQLLEVEPSNALARARRDSLVSLW
;
A
#
# COMPACT_ATOMS: atom_id res chain seq x y z
N MET A 1 47.66 101.71 -3.36
CA MET A 1 46.28 101.41 -2.94
C MET A 1 46.25 99.92 -2.63
N MET A 2 46.54 99.56 -1.39
CA MET A 2 45.57 99.39 -0.28
C MET A 2 44.82 98.05 -0.44
N THR A 3 44.84 97.10 0.49
CA THR A 3 45.40 97.02 1.86
C THR A 3 45.13 95.59 2.38
N GLU A 4 46.09 95.01 3.13
CA GLU A 4 45.92 94.33 4.44
C GLU A 4 45.11 93.00 4.54
N ARG A 5 45.44 91.98 5.36
CA ARG A 5 46.37 91.83 6.51
C ARG A 5 46.43 90.34 7.01
N ILE A 6 47.61 89.94 7.52
CA ILE A 6 47.92 89.16 8.76
C ILE A 6 47.55 87.65 8.80
N ASP A 7 48.54 86.73 8.81
CA ASP A 7 49.36 86.19 9.95
C ASP A 7 48.54 85.20 10.84
N VAL A 8 48.99 84.11 11.48
CA VAL A 8 50.29 83.44 11.73
C VAL A 8 50.01 82.09 12.45
N ARG A 9 50.83 81.07 12.17
CA ARG A 9 51.31 79.90 13.01
C ARG A 9 50.39 78.86 13.73
N GLN A 10 50.90 77.63 13.58
CA GLN A 10 51.26 76.59 14.58
C GLN A 10 50.28 75.50 15.07
N ASP A 11 50.79 74.27 14.91
CA ASP A 11 50.87 73.14 15.85
C ASP A 11 49.77 72.05 15.92
N GLN A 12 50.28 70.82 15.67
CA GLN A 12 50.08 69.55 16.40
C GLN A 12 48.79 68.71 16.17
N ASP A 13 49.00 67.46 15.71
CA ASP A 13 48.10 66.28 15.75
C ASP A 13 47.49 66.05 17.17
N PRO A 14 46.35 65.31 17.40
CA PRO A 14 45.98 63.99 16.82
C PRO A 14 44.42 63.75 16.74
N PRO A 15 43.81 62.52 16.69
CA PRO A 15 44.34 61.16 16.49
C PRO A 15 43.64 60.33 15.37
N ALA A 16 44.33 59.25 14.98
CA ALA A 16 43.82 58.15 14.18
C ALA A 16 42.58 57.48 14.81
N LEU A 17 41.50 57.35 14.02
CA LEU A 17 40.44 56.37 14.25
C LEU A 17 40.67 55.18 13.32
N ALA A 18 41.41 54.22 13.86
CA ALA A 18 41.43 52.84 13.42
C ALA A 18 39.99 52.27 13.34
N GLY A 19 39.72 51.43 12.34
CA GLY A 19 38.58 50.51 12.43
C GLY A 19 37.70 50.35 11.19
N ALA A 20 38.13 50.70 9.98
CA ALA A 20 37.51 50.13 8.78
C ALA A 20 38.07 48.72 8.58
N THR A 21 37.63 47.77 9.40
CA THR A 21 37.85 46.34 9.14
C THR A 21 37.16 46.03 7.82
N THR A 22 37.97 45.84 6.79
CA THR A 22 37.64 45.11 5.58
C THR A 22 36.94 43.81 5.99
N ALA A 23 35.61 43.81 5.95
CA ALA A 23 34.81 42.61 6.12
C ALA A 23 35.22 41.64 5.02
N SER A 24 35.98 40.62 5.43
CA SER A 24 36.53 39.58 4.60
C SER A 24 35.42 38.92 3.77
N ARG A 25 35.41 39.23 2.48
CA ARG A 25 34.75 38.40 1.46
C ARG A 25 35.54 37.10 1.33
N HIS A 26 35.28 36.17 2.25
CA HIS A 26 35.54 34.71 2.29
C HIS A 26 35.82 34.33 3.76
N PRO A 27 35.10 33.35 4.37
CA PRO A 27 35.12 31.97 3.86
C PRO A 27 33.79 31.20 4.02
N LEU A 28 32.83 31.30 3.09
CA LEU A 28 31.76 30.28 2.96
C LEU A 28 32.31 28.93 2.43
N ARG A 29 33.63 28.81 2.24
CA ARG A 29 34.31 27.67 1.61
C ARG A 29 34.81 26.58 2.58
N ASP A 30 34.96 26.87 3.88
CA ASP A 30 35.69 25.98 4.81
C ASP A 30 34.83 25.03 5.63
N THR A 31 33.55 25.35 5.88
CA THR A 31 32.61 24.41 6.50
C THR A 31 31.74 23.77 5.43
N ARG A 32 32.33 22.81 4.71
CA ARG A 32 31.60 22.00 3.73
C ARG A 32 30.78 20.93 4.48
N PRO A 33 29.52 20.65 4.11
CA PRO A 33 28.67 19.62 4.75
C PRO A 33 29.13 18.18 4.48
N TRP A 34 30.36 17.98 4.00
CA TRP A 34 30.90 16.68 3.57
C TRP A 34 30.98 15.67 4.71
N LEU A 35 31.28 16.08 5.94
CA LEU A 35 31.28 15.19 7.10
C LEU A 35 29.88 14.62 7.37
N LEU A 36 28.84 15.46 7.26
CA LEU A 36 27.45 15.02 7.42
C LEU A 36 27.02 14.11 6.27
N CYS A 37 27.47 14.41 5.05
CA CYS A 37 27.24 13.54 3.89
C CYS A 37 27.97 12.20 4.06
N ALA A 38 29.22 12.20 4.52
CA ALA A 38 29.99 11.00 4.79
C ALA A 38 29.34 10.16 5.90
N MET A 39 28.85 10.80 6.96
CA MET A 39 28.09 10.14 8.02
C MET A 39 26.83 9.47 7.46
N LEU A 40 25.99 10.18 6.71
CA LEU A 40 24.80 9.60 6.08
C LEU A 40 25.16 8.49 5.09
N PHE A 41 26.26 8.64 4.34
CA PHE A 41 26.74 7.63 3.41
C PHE A 41 27.14 6.34 4.13
N VAL A 42 27.93 6.44 5.21
CA VAL A 42 28.35 5.28 6.02
C VAL A 42 27.14 4.61 6.65
N VAL A 43 26.27 5.37 7.32
CA VAL A 43 25.03 4.84 7.90
C VAL A 43 24.16 4.19 6.82
N GLY A 44 24.02 4.85 5.67
CA GLY A 44 23.25 4.35 4.54
C GLY A 44 23.78 3.04 3.99
N LEU A 45 25.11 2.92 3.79
CA LEU A 45 25.77 1.69 3.37
C LEU A 45 25.55 0.55 4.37
N LEU A 46 25.64 0.83 5.67
CA LEU A 46 25.40 -0.14 6.73
C LEU A 46 23.93 -0.60 6.81
N MET A 47 23.01 0.12 6.18
CA MET A 47 21.59 -0.22 6.09
C MET A 47 21.19 -0.87 4.75
N LEU A 48 22.10 -0.99 3.78
CA LEU A 48 21.79 -1.64 2.51
C LEU A 48 21.60 -3.14 2.69
N ASN A 49 20.59 -3.68 2.01
CA ASN A 49 20.22 -5.09 1.94
C ASN A 49 19.29 -5.32 0.72
N ASP A 50 18.90 -6.56 0.47
CA ASP A 50 18.03 -6.96 -0.65
C ASP A 50 16.52 -6.80 -0.37
N THR A 51 16.12 -6.42 0.85
CA THR A 51 14.70 -6.23 1.23
C THR A 51 14.13 -4.90 0.69
N MET A 52 12.81 -4.82 0.48
CA MET A 52 12.14 -3.58 0.08
C MET A 52 11.02 -3.22 1.05
N LEU A 53 10.82 -1.92 1.26
CA LEU A 53 9.76 -1.37 2.11
C LEU A 53 8.60 -0.94 1.23
N TYR A 54 7.36 -1.01 1.73
CA TYR A 54 6.14 -0.63 1.01
C TYR A 54 5.91 -1.45 -0.27
N THR A 55 5.70 -2.76 -0.12
CA THR A 55 5.17 -3.60 -1.20
C THR A 55 3.70 -3.26 -1.47
N PRO A 56 3.23 -3.23 -2.74
CA PRO A 56 3.98 -3.51 -3.98
C PRO A 56 4.66 -2.28 -4.62
N ASP A 57 4.56 -1.09 -4.00
CA ASP A 57 5.01 0.18 -4.60
C ASP A 57 6.51 0.21 -4.91
N SER A 58 7.37 -0.13 -3.94
CA SER A 58 8.82 -0.08 -4.12
C SER A 58 9.32 -1.07 -5.19
N PRO A 59 8.88 -2.35 -5.19
CA PRO A 59 9.16 -3.29 -6.28
C PRO A 59 8.71 -2.80 -7.67
N ARG A 60 7.54 -2.16 -7.80
CA ARG A 60 7.03 -1.69 -9.10
C ARG A 60 7.98 -0.70 -9.77
N TYR A 61 8.65 0.16 -9.01
CA TYR A 61 9.65 1.07 -9.57
C TYR A 61 10.81 0.31 -10.25
N VAL A 62 11.25 -0.80 -9.65
CA VAL A 62 12.30 -1.67 -10.19
C VAL A 62 11.81 -2.42 -11.43
N VAL A 63 10.59 -2.95 -11.40
CA VAL A 63 9.97 -3.63 -12.55
C VAL A 63 9.90 -2.69 -13.77
N TRP A 64 9.35 -1.49 -13.59
CA TRP A 64 9.26 -0.52 -14.68
C TRP A 64 10.62 -0.02 -15.15
N ALA A 65 11.60 0.14 -14.24
CA ALA A 65 12.97 0.51 -14.63
C ALA A 65 13.60 -0.53 -15.57
N LYS A 66 13.44 -1.83 -15.27
CA LYS A 66 13.91 -2.92 -16.14
C LYS A 66 13.23 -2.91 -17.50
N SER A 67 11.90 -2.72 -17.53
CA SER A 67 11.12 -2.62 -18.77
C SER A 67 11.53 -1.43 -19.64
N LEU A 68 11.74 -0.25 -19.02
CA LEU A 68 12.21 0.94 -19.71
C LEU A 68 13.61 0.76 -20.30
N ALA A 69 14.50 0.10 -19.55
CA ALA A 69 15.84 -0.22 -20.02
C ALA A 69 15.85 -1.16 -21.24
N ALA A 70 14.86 -2.06 -21.31
CA ALA A 70 14.61 -2.96 -22.45
C ALA A 70 13.84 -2.29 -23.61
N LEU A 71 13.51 -1.00 -23.51
CA LEU A 71 12.71 -0.24 -24.49
C LEU A 71 11.27 -0.79 -24.68
N GLU A 72 10.74 -1.50 -23.68
CA GLU A 72 9.35 -2.01 -23.69
C GLU A 72 8.33 -0.99 -23.13
N GLY A 73 8.81 0.18 -22.71
CA GLY A 73 7.99 1.22 -22.06
C GLY A 73 7.67 0.89 -20.59
N TYR A 74 6.60 1.49 -20.05
CA TYR A 74 6.09 1.13 -18.72
C TYR A 74 5.22 -0.10 -18.83
N LYS A 75 5.82 -1.27 -18.58
CA LYS A 75 5.19 -2.59 -18.63
C LYS A 75 5.64 -3.38 -17.41
N ASP A 76 4.69 -4.03 -16.76
CA ASP A 76 4.89 -5.02 -15.72
C ASP A 76 4.50 -6.38 -16.30
N ASP A 77 5.52 -7.16 -16.66
CA ASP A 77 5.39 -8.54 -17.14
C ASP A 77 5.74 -9.57 -16.04
N THR A 78 5.76 -9.14 -14.78
CA THR A 78 5.97 -10.09 -13.68
C THR A 78 4.67 -10.80 -13.29
N SER A 79 3.51 -10.20 -13.57
CA SER A 79 2.20 -10.80 -13.37
C SER A 79 1.74 -11.65 -14.56
N PRO A 80 0.85 -12.66 -14.34
CA PRO A 80 0.31 -13.45 -15.42
C PRO A 80 -0.50 -12.64 -16.43
N ASP A 81 -1.08 -11.52 -15.99
CA ASP A 81 -1.68 -10.51 -16.84
C ASP A 81 -0.72 -9.31 -16.91
N VAL A 82 -0.33 -8.90 -18.12
CA VAL A 82 0.57 -7.76 -18.31
C VAL A 82 -0.14 -6.48 -17.92
N VAL A 83 0.54 -5.64 -17.13
CA VAL A 83 0.00 -4.34 -16.68
C VAL A 83 0.88 -3.22 -17.20
N ARG A 84 0.30 -2.26 -17.93
CA ARG A 84 0.98 -1.05 -18.40
C ARG A 84 0.54 0.19 -17.65
N TYR A 85 -0.59 0.13 -16.95
CA TYR A 85 -1.06 1.24 -16.14
C TYR A 85 -0.06 1.53 -15.02
N VAL A 86 0.34 2.80 -14.90
CA VAL A 86 1.29 3.24 -13.89
C VAL A 86 0.51 3.96 -12.80
N VAL A 87 0.41 3.33 -11.63
CA VAL A 87 -0.28 3.89 -10.46
C VAL A 87 0.49 5.09 -9.86
N HIS A 88 1.81 5.11 -10.04
CA HIS A 88 2.69 6.13 -9.46
C HIS A 88 3.20 7.11 -10.51
N ALA A 89 3.86 8.17 -10.05
CA ALA A 89 4.49 9.12 -10.95
C ALA A 89 5.72 8.48 -11.66
N PRO A 90 5.91 8.73 -12.97
CA PRO A 90 6.77 7.90 -13.82
C PRO A 90 8.27 8.21 -13.77
N LEU A 91 8.71 9.34 -13.22
CA LEU A 91 10.11 9.79 -13.38
C LEU A 91 11.10 8.94 -12.58
N TYR A 92 10.72 8.45 -11.40
CA TYR A 92 11.64 7.69 -10.56
C TYR A 92 12.10 6.37 -11.23
N PRO A 93 11.23 5.52 -11.80
CA PRO A 93 11.64 4.40 -12.66
C PRO A 93 12.60 4.78 -13.78
N LEU A 94 12.36 5.92 -14.44
CA LEU A 94 13.19 6.39 -15.53
C LEU A 94 14.60 6.76 -15.04
N MET A 95 14.73 7.31 -13.84
CA MET A 95 16.03 7.56 -13.19
C MET A 95 16.78 6.26 -12.87
N LEU A 96 16.04 5.19 -12.54
CA LEU A 96 16.62 3.88 -12.22
C LEU A 96 16.98 3.07 -13.48
N ALA A 97 16.31 3.29 -14.61
CA ALA A 97 16.43 2.47 -15.83
C ALA A 97 17.88 2.29 -16.34
N PRO A 98 18.76 3.33 -16.36
CA PRO A 98 20.15 3.13 -16.81
C PRO A 98 20.92 2.08 -16.00
N LEU A 99 20.55 1.84 -14.74
CA LEU A 99 21.20 0.82 -13.91
C LEU A 99 20.94 -0.59 -14.45
N ALA A 100 19.80 -0.83 -15.08
CA ALA A 100 19.46 -2.14 -15.64
C ALA A 100 20.26 -2.51 -16.89
N TRP A 101 20.99 -1.56 -17.51
CA TRP A 101 21.95 -1.87 -18.56
C TRP A 101 23.25 -2.46 -18.03
N PHE A 102 23.59 -2.20 -16.76
CA PHE A 102 24.86 -2.62 -16.16
C PHE A 102 24.68 -3.77 -15.14
N PHE A 103 23.51 -3.90 -14.54
CA PHE A 103 23.26 -4.87 -13.47
C PHE A 103 22.02 -5.72 -13.75
N SER A 104 22.14 -7.04 -13.63
CA SER A 104 21.01 -7.98 -13.70
C SER A 104 20.08 -7.86 -12.48
N ASN A 105 20.67 -7.71 -11.30
CA ASN A 105 19.98 -7.37 -10.06
C ASN A 105 20.22 -5.90 -9.69
N ILE A 106 19.25 -5.04 -10.04
CA ILE A 106 19.36 -3.59 -9.82
C ILE A 106 18.95 -3.13 -8.41
N ILE A 107 18.54 -4.03 -7.50
CA ILE A 107 17.98 -3.66 -6.19
C ILE A 107 18.97 -2.81 -5.37
N ILE A 108 20.18 -3.33 -5.15
CA ILE A 108 21.22 -2.61 -4.40
C ILE A 108 21.68 -1.34 -5.15
N PRO A 109 22.01 -1.39 -6.46
CA PRO A 109 22.32 -0.19 -7.22
C PRO A 109 21.24 0.91 -7.14
N ALA A 110 19.95 0.55 -7.20
CA ALA A 110 18.84 1.50 -7.10
C ALA A 110 18.76 2.15 -5.71
N LYS A 111 19.01 1.39 -4.64
CA LYS A 111 19.12 1.93 -3.28
C LYS A 111 20.32 2.87 -3.15
N ILE A 112 21.47 2.53 -3.73
CA ILE A 112 22.65 3.41 -3.74
C ILE A 112 22.35 4.72 -4.46
N LEU A 113 21.72 4.67 -5.64
CA LEU A 113 21.31 5.87 -6.37
C LEU A 113 20.38 6.75 -5.53
N THR A 114 19.45 6.14 -4.80
CA THR A 114 18.54 6.85 -3.89
C THR A 114 19.32 7.45 -2.71
N LEU A 115 20.29 6.74 -2.15
CA LEU A 115 21.18 7.25 -1.10
C LEU A 115 21.96 8.48 -1.57
N LEU A 116 22.45 8.47 -2.82
CA LEU A 116 23.11 9.64 -3.42
C LEU A 116 22.18 10.85 -3.50
N THR A 117 20.88 10.66 -3.76
CA THR A 117 19.90 11.76 -3.67
C THR A 117 19.71 12.26 -2.24
N GLY A 118 19.82 11.38 -1.24
CA GLY A 118 19.86 11.75 0.18
C GLY A 118 21.08 12.61 0.53
N LEU A 119 22.27 12.26 0.02
CA LEU A 119 23.47 13.10 0.16
C LEU A 119 23.27 14.48 -0.47
N CYS A 120 22.67 14.50 -1.67
CA CYS A 120 22.32 15.74 -2.36
C CYS A 120 21.35 16.60 -1.52
N LEU A 121 20.34 15.97 -0.89
CA LEU A 121 19.39 16.64 -0.01
C LEU A 121 20.08 17.35 1.16
N ILE A 122 20.98 16.66 1.88
CA ILE A 122 21.73 17.25 3.01
C ILE A 122 22.58 18.44 2.56
N ALA A 123 23.30 18.29 1.44
CA ALA A 123 24.14 19.35 0.91
C ALA A 123 23.31 20.58 0.48
N LEU A 124 22.23 20.35 -0.27
CA LEU A 124 21.34 21.43 -0.74
C LEU A 124 20.63 22.12 0.42
N PHE A 125 20.18 21.38 1.43
CA PHE A 125 19.56 21.95 2.62
C PHE A 125 20.52 22.89 3.36
N TYR A 126 21.77 22.49 3.56
CA TYR A 126 22.80 23.35 4.15
C TYR A 126 22.97 24.66 3.37
N PHE A 127 23.17 24.57 2.05
CA PHE A 127 23.39 25.74 1.20
C PHE A 127 22.16 26.64 1.07
N TRP A 128 20.96 26.09 1.23
CA TRP A 128 19.72 26.84 1.27
C TRP A 128 19.56 27.64 2.58
N VAL A 129 19.88 27.03 3.72
CA VAL A 129 19.65 27.60 5.07
C VAL A 129 20.77 28.56 5.49
N ALA A 130 22.03 28.24 5.17
CA ALA A 130 23.20 28.99 5.63
C ALA A 130 23.17 30.50 5.34
N PRO A 131 22.70 30.97 4.16
CA PRO A 131 22.64 32.40 3.87
C PRO A 131 21.62 33.18 4.71
N SER A 132 20.59 32.54 5.28
CA SER A 132 19.59 33.21 6.13
C SER A 132 19.83 33.03 7.61
N ALA A 133 20.10 31.80 8.05
CA ALA A 133 20.24 31.47 9.46
C ALA A 133 21.68 31.68 9.99
N GLY A 134 22.67 31.68 9.10
CA GLY A 134 24.09 31.59 9.45
C GLY A 134 24.60 30.15 9.45
N ARG A 135 25.92 29.99 9.54
CA ARG A 135 26.59 28.69 9.33
C ARG A 135 26.29 27.66 10.41
N ILE A 136 26.38 28.05 11.69
CA ILE A 136 26.18 27.11 12.80
C ILE A 136 24.74 26.58 12.82
N PRO A 137 23.68 27.42 12.77
CA PRO A 137 22.31 26.90 12.71
C PRO A 137 22.04 26.03 11.47
N ALA A 138 22.63 26.36 10.32
CA ALA A 138 22.51 25.54 9.12
C ALA A 138 23.20 24.17 9.26
N LEU A 139 24.39 24.12 9.89
CA LEU A 139 25.07 22.85 10.21
C LEU A 139 24.24 22.02 11.18
N LEU A 140 23.71 22.62 12.25
CA LEU A 140 22.87 21.92 13.23
C LEU A 140 21.58 21.39 12.59
N GLY A 141 20.89 22.20 11.79
CA GLY A 141 19.70 21.76 11.05
C GLY A 141 20.00 20.63 10.06
N SER A 142 21.14 20.71 9.36
CA SER A 142 21.58 19.65 8.44
C SER A 142 22.00 18.37 9.17
N PHE A 143 22.58 18.49 10.36
CA PHE A 143 22.92 17.37 11.24
C PHE A 143 21.66 16.65 11.72
N LEU A 144 20.65 17.40 12.19
CA LEU A 144 19.35 16.84 12.57
C LEU A 144 18.66 16.16 11.38
N LEU A 145 18.75 16.74 10.18
CA LEU A 145 18.21 16.12 8.97
C LEU A 145 18.93 14.81 8.61
N ALA A 146 20.27 14.80 8.68
CA ALA A 146 21.09 13.63 8.36
C ALA A 146 20.93 12.47 9.36
N LEU A 147 20.62 12.77 10.62
CA LEU A 147 20.31 11.77 11.64
C LEU A 147 18.83 11.39 11.71
N ASN A 148 17.95 12.05 10.97
CA ASN A 148 16.52 11.80 11.08
C ASN A 148 16.19 10.40 10.51
N PRO A 149 15.50 9.52 11.29
CA PRO A 149 15.13 8.18 10.85
C PRO A 149 14.41 8.10 9.51
N LEU A 150 13.53 9.08 9.22
CA LEU A 150 12.78 9.12 7.97
C LEU A 150 13.70 9.37 6.78
N VAL A 151 14.67 10.28 6.94
CA VAL A 151 15.65 10.59 5.88
C VAL A 151 16.57 9.40 5.64
N ILE A 152 17.08 8.80 6.70
CA ILE A 152 17.95 7.62 6.60
C ILE A 152 17.20 6.49 5.88
N LEU A 153 16.01 6.12 6.36
CA LEU A 153 15.23 5.02 5.81
C LEU A 153 14.81 5.26 4.35
N PHE A 154 14.25 6.42 4.04
CA PHE A 154 13.79 6.69 2.68
C PHE A 154 14.94 6.96 1.70
N SER A 155 16.16 7.20 2.19
CA SER A 155 17.37 7.25 1.37
C SER A 155 17.96 5.86 1.08
N THR A 156 17.62 4.83 1.88
CA THR A 156 18.18 3.47 1.76
C THR A 156 17.23 2.45 1.14
N HIS A 157 16.00 2.86 0.82
CA HIS A 157 15.01 2.05 0.10
C HIS A 157 14.70 2.63 -1.28
N VAL A 158 14.16 1.81 -2.19
CA VAL A 158 13.81 2.22 -3.56
C VAL A 158 12.49 2.99 -3.54
N LEU A 159 12.55 4.26 -3.17
CA LEU A 159 11.40 5.15 -2.99
C LEU A 159 11.66 6.54 -3.59
N SER A 160 10.58 7.20 -4.04
CA SER A 160 10.65 8.54 -4.65
C SER A 160 10.60 9.70 -3.64
N ASP A 161 10.42 9.41 -2.34
CA ASP A 161 10.23 10.40 -1.28
C ASP A 161 11.42 11.37 -1.14
N VAL A 162 12.64 10.84 -1.07
CA VAL A 162 13.87 11.66 -0.94
C VAL A 162 14.23 12.38 -2.25
N PRO A 163 14.17 11.75 -3.44
CA PRO A 163 14.27 12.46 -4.71
C PRO A 163 13.27 13.63 -4.81
N PHE A 164 12.02 13.43 -4.38
CA PHE A 164 11.03 14.49 -4.34
C PHE A 164 11.40 15.59 -3.32
N ALA A 165 11.88 15.23 -2.14
CA ALA A 165 12.36 16.19 -1.14
C ALA A 165 13.49 17.10 -1.68
N VAL A 166 14.38 16.55 -2.52
CA VAL A 166 15.40 17.35 -3.24
C VAL A 166 14.74 18.41 -4.12
N THR A 167 13.68 18.06 -4.88
CA THR A 167 12.95 19.03 -5.69
C THR A 167 12.28 20.13 -4.86
N VAL A 168 11.77 19.80 -3.67
CA VAL A 168 11.21 20.80 -2.73
C VAL A 168 12.28 21.78 -2.26
N VAL A 169 13.48 21.32 -1.90
CA VAL A 169 14.59 22.23 -1.52
C VAL A 169 15.03 23.09 -2.71
N LEU A 170 15.19 22.50 -3.90
CA LEU A 170 15.53 23.25 -5.11
C LEU A 170 14.49 24.31 -5.46
N PHE A 171 13.20 24.00 -5.28
CA PHE A 171 12.10 24.94 -5.45
C PHE A 171 12.29 26.17 -4.57
N PHE A 172 12.57 25.98 -3.27
CA PHE A 172 12.82 27.08 -2.35
C PHE A 172 14.12 27.84 -2.64
N VAL A 173 15.18 27.15 -3.06
CA VAL A 173 16.45 27.79 -3.47
C VAL A 173 16.23 28.71 -4.67
N PHE A 174 15.56 28.23 -5.72
CA PHE A 174 15.31 29.03 -6.92
C PHE A 174 14.30 30.14 -6.68
N ALA A 175 13.26 29.91 -5.87
CA ALA A 175 12.33 30.94 -5.45
C ALA A 175 13.01 32.11 -4.75
N ARG A 176 13.98 31.81 -3.86
CA ARG A 176 14.77 32.82 -3.17
C ARG A 176 15.65 33.60 -4.14
N LYS A 177 16.36 32.90 -5.04
CA LYS A 177 17.22 33.55 -6.04
C LYS A 177 16.42 34.46 -6.98
N LEU A 178 15.27 33.99 -7.45
CA LEU A 178 14.35 34.79 -8.26
C LEU A 178 13.83 36.02 -7.49
N SER A 179 13.55 35.88 -6.19
CA SER A 179 13.13 37.03 -5.36
C SER A 179 14.24 38.06 -5.14
N GLY A 180 15.51 37.64 -5.20
CA GLY A 180 16.68 38.51 -5.11
C GLY A 180 17.06 39.17 -6.43
N GLU A 181 16.89 38.44 -7.54
CA GLU A 181 17.18 38.87 -8.91
C GLU A 181 15.90 38.77 -9.77
N PRO A 182 14.91 39.68 -9.56
CA PRO A 182 13.59 39.56 -10.16
C PRO A 182 13.57 39.69 -11.69
N ASP A 183 14.62 40.25 -12.31
CA ASP A 183 14.73 40.38 -13.77
C ASP A 183 15.41 39.18 -14.43
N ASN A 184 15.94 38.24 -13.64
CA ASN A 184 16.69 37.09 -14.14
C ASN A 184 15.75 35.89 -14.42
N ASP A 185 15.27 35.81 -15.66
CA ASP A 185 14.37 34.74 -16.11
C ASP A 185 14.97 33.33 -16.00
N ARG A 186 16.30 33.18 -15.88
CA ARG A 186 16.94 31.89 -15.66
C ARG A 186 16.36 31.16 -14.46
N TYR A 187 16.12 31.85 -13.35
CA TYR A 187 15.57 31.21 -12.15
C TYR A 187 14.10 30.87 -12.28
N ALA A 188 13.36 31.62 -13.11
CA ALA A 188 11.98 31.26 -13.43
C ALA A 188 11.93 29.96 -14.26
N TRP A 189 12.80 29.80 -15.26
CA TRP A 189 12.93 28.56 -16.03
C TRP A 189 13.35 27.37 -15.17
N LEU A 190 14.33 27.57 -14.27
CA LEU A 190 14.74 26.53 -13.32
C LEU A 190 13.60 26.15 -12.35
N LEU A 191 12.79 27.11 -11.93
CA LEU A 191 11.60 26.84 -11.11
C LEU A 191 10.59 25.99 -11.87
N VAL A 192 10.30 26.31 -13.13
CA VAL A 192 9.40 25.52 -14.00
C VAL A 192 9.92 24.09 -14.17
N ALA A 193 11.22 23.93 -14.42
CA ALA A 193 11.83 22.61 -14.54
C ALA A 193 11.67 21.80 -13.25
N VAL A 194 11.96 22.39 -12.09
CA VAL A 194 11.81 21.73 -10.78
C VAL A 194 10.36 21.39 -10.47
N VAL A 195 9.40 22.27 -10.76
CA VAL A 195 7.96 21.99 -10.59
C VAL A 195 7.55 20.80 -11.47
N THR A 196 7.99 20.79 -12.73
CA THR A 196 7.71 19.69 -13.66
C THR A 196 8.28 18.37 -13.13
N LEU A 197 9.57 18.34 -12.79
CA LEU A 197 10.23 17.16 -12.23
C LEU A 197 9.55 16.69 -10.93
N GLY A 198 9.15 17.62 -10.07
CA GLY A 198 8.44 17.34 -8.82
C GLY A 198 7.13 16.60 -9.05
N ILE A 199 6.29 17.06 -9.99
CA ILE A 199 5.03 16.40 -10.36
C ILE A 199 5.27 14.97 -10.87
N PHE A 200 6.31 14.78 -11.68
CA PHE A 200 6.61 13.47 -12.25
C PHE A 200 7.37 12.53 -11.32
N LEU A 201 7.95 13.02 -10.22
CA LEU A 201 8.46 12.18 -9.12
C LEU A 201 7.32 11.74 -8.19
N ARG A 202 6.38 12.65 -7.90
CA ARG A 202 5.19 12.40 -7.07
C ARG A 202 4.08 13.37 -7.45
N GLU A 203 2.84 12.89 -7.57
CA GLU A 203 1.68 13.72 -7.91
C GLU A 203 1.42 14.85 -6.89
N VAL A 204 1.83 14.67 -5.63
CA VAL A 204 1.80 15.72 -4.60
C VAL A 204 2.61 16.97 -5.00
N GLY A 205 3.51 16.85 -5.98
CA GLY A 205 4.22 17.97 -6.62
C GLY A 205 3.30 18.99 -7.28
N LEU A 206 2.02 18.68 -7.53
CA LEU A 206 1.00 19.66 -7.93
C LEU A 206 0.86 20.81 -6.92
N THR A 207 1.23 20.61 -5.65
CA THR A 207 1.29 21.67 -4.64
C THR A 207 2.39 22.71 -4.93
N LEU A 208 3.51 22.31 -5.53
CA LEU A 208 4.57 23.22 -5.98
C LEU A 208 4.07 24.10 -7.14
N LEU A 209 3.32 23.50 -8.07
CA LEU A 209 2.67 24.20 -9.16
C LEU A 209 1.65 25.22 -8.64
N ALA A 210 0.73 24.79 -7.77
CA ALA A 210 -0.29 25.66 -7.18
C ALA A 210 0.32 26.84 -6.43
N ALA A 211 1.39 26.60 -5.66
CA ALA A 211 2.12 27.64 -4.94
C ALA A 211 2.77 28.65 -5.89
N ALA A 212 3.53 28.18 -6.89
CA ALA A 212 4.22 29.06 -7.83
C ALA A 212 3.25 29.84 -8.73
N ALA A 213 2.20 29.18 -9.24
CA ALA A 213 1.15 29.84 -10.02
C ALA A 213 0.46 30.93 -9.20
N SER A 214 0.02 30.62 -7.98
CA SER A 214 -0.62 31.59 -7.09
C SER A 214 0.31 32.77 -6.77
N TYR A 215 1.60 32.51 -6.56
CA TYR A 215 2.58 33.55 -6.30
C TYR A 215 2.75 34.53 -7.46
N PHE A 216 2.90 34.04 -8.70
CA PHE A 216 3.02 34.92 -9.87
C PHE A 216 1.71 35.64 -10.18
N MET A 217 0.57 34.98 -9.97
CA MET A 217 -0.75 35.59 -10.10
C MET A 217 -0.94 36.76 -9.13
N LEU A 218 -0.61 36.57 -7.84
CA LEU A 218 -0.68 37.62 -6.82
C LEU A 218 0.29 38.78 -7.10
N ARG A 219 1.44 38.49 -7.71
CA ARG A 219 2.38 39.52 -8.18
C ARG A 219 2.02 40.14 -9.52
N LYS A 220 0.92 39.70 -10.15
CA LYS A 220 0.46 40.15 -11.48
C LYS A 220 1.49 39.92 -12.60
N ASP A 221 2.44 38.99 -12.42
CA ASP A 221 3.43 38.62 -13.43
C ASP A 221 2.83 37.58 -14.39
N ARG A 222 2.05 38.06 -15.36
CA ARG A 222 1.30 37.21 -16.31
C ARG A 222 2.21 36.31 -17.13
N ARG A 223 3.39 36.80 -17.52
CA ARG A 223 4.34 36.04 -18.36
C ARG A 223 4.85 34.81 -17.61
N ARG A 224 5.33 34.98 -16.36
CA ARG A 224 5.85 33.87 -15.56
C ARG A 224 4.74 32.96 -15.04
N PHE A 225 3.56 33.51 -14.74
CA PHE A 225 2.37 32.72 -14.46
C PHE A 225 2.02 31.75 -15.60
N LEU A 226 1.91 32.26 -16.83
CA LEU A 226 1.62 31.43 -18.01
C LEU A 226 2.72 30.39 -18.23
N MET A 227 3.98 30.76 -18.07
CA MET A 227 5.11 29.82 -18.22
C MET A 227 5.06 28.66 -17.20
N VAL A 228 4.80 28.97 -15.92
CA VAL A 228 4.73 27.99 -14.83
C VAL A 228 3.50 27.09 -14.90
N ILE A 229 2.39 27.56 -15.47
CA ILE A 229 1.22 26.71 -15.70
C ILE A 229 1.39 25.88 -16.96
N THR A 230 1.66 26.51 -18.10
CA THR A 230 1.52 25.87 -19.40
C THR A 230 2.46 24.69 -19.56
N ILE A 231 3.73 24.82 -19.16
CA ILE A 231 4.74 23.78 -19.41
C ILE A 231 4.47 22.53 -18.55
N PRO A 232 4.38 22.61 -17.20
CA PRO A 232 4.11 21.42 -16.39
C PRO A 232 2.75 20.79 -16.70
N VAL A 233 1.71 21.61 -16.94
CA VAL A 233 0.37 21.10 -17.28
C VAL A 233 0.37 20.40 -18.63
N LEU A 234 1.05 20.93 -19.65
CA LEU A 234 1.15 20.27 -20.96
C LEU A 234 1.76 18.86 -20.83
N PHE A 235 2.90 18.74 -20.15
CA PHE A 235 3.52 17.43 -19.92
C PHE A 235 2.61 16.52 -19.10
N TYR A 236 1.99 17.03 -18.04
CA TYR A 236 1.06 16.26 -17.22
C TYR A 236 -0.14 15.76 -18.03
N LEU A 237 -0.71 16.59 -18.90
CA LEU A 237 -1.82 16.20 -19.78
C LEU A 237 -1.42 15.13 -20.79
N ILE A 238 -0.21 15.18 -21.35
CA ILE A 238 0.31 14.12 -22.23
C ILE A 238 0.40 12.80 -21.46
N TRP A 239 0.92 12.84 -20.24
CA TRP A 239 1.00 11.66 -19.38
C TRP A 239 -0.37 11.13 -18.97
N TYR A 240 -1.28 12.02 -18.57
CA TYR A 240 -2.66 11.71 -18.22
C TYR A 240 -3.38 11.05 -19.40
N PHE A 241 -3.22 11.58 -20.61
CA PHE A 241 -3.79 10.97 -21.82
C PHE A 241 -3.26 9.55 -22.03
N ARG A 242 -1.94 9.33 -21.87
CA ARG A 242 -1.37 7.98 -21.96
C ARG A 242 -1.95 7.05 -20.89
N ASN A 243 -1.96 7.47 -19.63
CA ASN A 243 -2.21 6.59 -18.50
C ASN A 243 -3.71 6.36 -18.25
N ASP A 244 -4.48 7.44 -18.12
CA ASP A 244 -5.89 7.40 -17.71
C ASP A 244 -6.87 7.29 -18.89
N ILE A 245 -6.48 7.72 -20.09
CA ILE A 245 -7.35 7.66 -21.28
C ILE A 245 -6.98 6.43 -22.12
N PHE A 246 -5.75 6.35 -22.61
CA PHE A 246 -5.35 5.28 -23.53
C PHE A 246 -5.24 3.92 -22.81
N VAL A 247 -4.34 3.79 -21.83
CA VAL A 247 -4.09 2.50 -21.16
C VAL A 247 -5.27 2.06 -20.29
N ALA A 248 -5.80 2.94 -19.44
CA ALA A 248 -6.88 2.58 -18.53
C ALA A 248 -8.21 2.23 -19.23
N SER A 249 -8.43 2.66 -20.49
CA SER A 249 -9.60 2.24 -21.27
C SER A 249 -9.55 0.76 -21.67
N VAL A 250 -8.34 0.21 -21.82
CA VAL A 250 -8.10 -1.18 -22.21
C VAL A 250 -7.95 -2.07 -20.98
N GLU A 251 -7.07 -1.70 -20.06
CA GLU A 251 -6.72 -2.54 -18.89
C GLU A 251 -7.74 -2.42 -17.74
N ASN A 252 -8.54 -1.35 -17.72
CA ASN A 252 -9.51 -1.02 -16.68
C ASN A 252 -9.00 -1.31 -15.25
N PRO A 253 -7.93 -0.63 -14.81
CA PRO A 253 -7.32 -0.88 -13.51
C PRO A 253 -8.35 -0.72 -12.39
N PRO A 254 -8.30 -1.57 -11.35
CA PRO A 254 -9.31 -1.60 -10.29
C PRO A 254 -9.35 -0.31 -9.45
N MET A 255 -8.26 0.46 -9.42
CA MET A 255 -8.19 1.77 -8.78
C MET A 255 -7.43 2.76 -9.65
N ARG A 256 -8.02 3.94 -9.84
CA ARG A 256 -7.38 5.12 -10.43
C ARG A 256 -7.14 6.17 -9.35
N ASN A 257 -6.06 6.95 -9.45
CA ASN A 257 -5.74 7.96 -8.42
C ASN A 257 -6.85 9.02 -8.29
N THR A 258 -7.51 9.36 -9.40
CA THR A 258 -8.67 10.26 -9.42
C THR A 258 -9.86 9.68 -8.66
N GLN A 259 -10.11 8.37 -8.75
CA GLN A 259 -11.19 7.71 -8.02
C GLN A 259 -10.95 7.71 -6.51
N LEU A 260 -9.69 7.57 -6.07
CA LEU A 260 -9.34 7.63 -4.64
C LEU A 260 -9.72 8.98 -4.02
N PHE A 261 -9.52 10.08 -4.74
CA PHE A 261 -9.80 11.40 -4.17
C PHE A 261 -11.29 11.62 -3.89
N PHE A 262 -12.17 11.12 -4.77
CA PHE A 262 -13.63 11.31 -4.72
C PHE A 262 -14.42 10.14 -4.13
N ALA A 263 -13.77 9.06 -3.69
CA ALA A 263 -14.46 7.91 -3.09
C ALA A 263 -14.78 8.14 -1.59
N HIS A 264 -15.91 7.62 -1.12
CA HIS A 264 -16.31 7.71 0.30
C HIS A 264 -15.56 6.66 1.15
N TYR A 265 -14.67 7.12 2.04
CA TYR A 265 -13.91 6.26 2.97
C TYR A 265 -14.30 6.48 4.44
N PHE A 266 -14.73 7.69 4.79
CA PHE A 266 -15.10 8.07 6.16
C PHE A 266 -16.61 8.13 6.36
N THR A 267 -17.36 8.31 5.28
CA THR A 267 -18.82 8.43 5.26
C THR A 267 -19.46 7.32 4.42
N VAL A 268 -20.80 7.25 4.45
CA VAL A 268 -21.59 6.35 3.60
C VAL A 268 -21.61 6.85 2.15
N GLN A 269 -21.88 5.98 1.17
CA GLN A 269 -21.79 6.38 -0.25
C GLN A 269 -22.79 7.46 -0.65
N ASP A 270 -23.93 7.54 0.05
CA ASP A 270 -24.99 8.51 -0.21
C ASP A 270 -24.74 9.88 0.46
N ALA A 271 -23.67 10.01 1.25
CA ALA A 271 -23.29 11.27 1.86
C ALA A 271 -22.73 12.25 0.81
N GLY A 272 -22.82 13.55 1.10
CA GLY A 272 -22.20 14.58 0.29
C GLY A 272 -20.67 14.54 0.39
N LEU A 273 -19.96 14.90 -0.69
CA LEU A 273 -18.49 14.96 -0.69
C LEU A 273 -17.95 15.97 0.32
N GLU A 274 -18.72 17.01 0.64
CA GLU A 274 -18.42 17.98 1.69
C GLU A 274 -18.33 17.34 3.08
N GLU A 275 -19.23 16.41 3.41
CA GLU A 275 -19.22 15.69 4.68
C GLU A 275 -18.00 14.77 4.76
N GLU A 276 -17.70 14.08 3.64
CA GLU A 276 -16.50 13.25 3.51
C GLU A 276 -15.21 14.06 3.70
N PHE A 277 -15.09 15.21 3.04
CA PHE A 277 -13.90 16.06 3.18
C PHE A 277 -13.78 16.66 4.57
N LEU A 278 -14.88 17.06 5.22
CA LEU A 278 -14.87 17.50 6.62
C LEU A 278 -14.42 16.38 7.56
N ALA A 279 -14.95 15.17 7.38
CA ALA A 279 -14.56 14.00 8.15
C ALA A 279 -13.06 13.69 7.98
N ARG A 280 -12.56 13.66 6.74
CA ARG A 280 -11.13 13.47 6.44
C ARG A 280 -10.26 14.53 7.11
N MET A 281 -10.60 15.81 6.96
CA MET A 281 -9.83 16.90 7.57
C MET A 281 -9.74 16.74 9.08
N SER A 282 -10.84 16.41 9.76
CA SER A 282 -10.86 16.22 11.20
C SER A 282 -10.00 15.03 11.65
N ALA A 283 -10.13 13.88 10.99
CA ALA A 283 -9.38 12.68 11.31
C ALA A 283 -7.88 12.89 11.04
N ASN A 284 -7.54 13.36 9.83
CA ASN A 284 -6.15 13.58 9.42
C ASN A 284 -5.47 14.69 10.24
N ALA A 285 -6.19 15.76 10.62
CA ALA A 285 -5.61 16.80 11.47
C ALA A 285 -5.12 16.24 12.80
N SER A 286 -5.92 15.38 13.45
CA SER A 286 -5.53 14.75 14.71
C SER A 286 -4.31 13.82 14.54
N VAL A 287 -4.34 12.96 13.51
CA VAL A 287 -3.26 11.99 13.24
C VAL A 287 -1.95 12.70 12.89
N TYR A 288 -2.00 13.68 11.99
CA TYR A 288 -0.80 14.42 11.59
C TYR A 288 -0.27 15.34 12.68
N PHE A 289 -1.13 15.90 13.54
CA PHE A 289 -0.67 16.66 14.70
C PHE A 289 0.15 15.77 15.64
N GLU A 290 -0.35 14.57 15.93
CA GLU A 290 0.35 13.58 16.73
C GLU A 290 1.67 13.15 16.11
N MET A 291 1.74 12.95 14.79
CA MET A 291 3.00 12.64 14.10
C MET A 291 3.96 13.85 14.06
N ALA A 292 3.45 15.05 13.83
CA ALA A 292 4.24 16.27 13.65
C ALA A 292 4.99 16.68 14.92
N LYS A 293 4.43 16.45 16.12
CA LYS A 293 5.07 16.82 17.40
C LYS A 293 6.42 16.15 17.63
N ALA A 294 6.65 15.00 16.99
CA ALA A 294 7.85 14.18 17.12
C ALA A 294 8.79 14.26 15.90
N LEU A 295 8.36 14.95 14.84
CA LEU A 295 8.89 14.80 13.48
C LEU A 295 10.40 15.03 13.37
N VAL A 296 10.95 16.00 14.12
CA VAL A 296 12.38 16.32 14.08
C VAL A 296 13.21 15.36 14.94
N PHE A 297 12.74 15.05 16.15
CA PHE A 297 13.59 14.48 17.21
C PHE A 297 13.34 13.01 17.55
N PHE A 298 12.13 12.50 17.34
CA PHE A 298 11.76 11.12 17.69
C PHE A 298 10.60 10.54 16.85
N PRO A 299 10.59 10.71 15.50
CA PRO A 299 9.44 10.34 14.66
C PRO A 299 9.04 8.85 14.76
N GLN A 300 9.99 7.98 15.11
CA GLN A 300 9.79 6.52 15.19
C GLN A 300 9.25 6.02 16.53
N TYR A 301 8.94 6.93 17.48
CA TYR A 301 8.43 6.57 18.81
C TYR A 301 6.95 6.93 19.01
N VAL A 302 6.36 7.72 18.11
CA VAL A 302 4.93 8.09 18.18
C VAL A 302 4.08 7.25 17.22
N VAL A 303 4.67 6.81 16.12
CA VAL A 303 4.05 5.85 15.20
C VAL A 303 4.62 4.47 15.48
N ARG A 304 3.90 3.41 15.08
CA ARG A 304 4.47 2.05 15.04
C ARG A 304 5.83 2.13 14.31
N PRO A 305 6.94 1.75 14.97
CA PRO A 305 8.26 1.82 14.34
C PRO A 305 8.25 1.08 13.01
N PHE A 306 9.01 1.58 12.04
CA PHE A 306 9.19 0.87 10.78
C PHE A 306 9.68 -0.56 11.03
N PRO A 307 9.29 -1.53 10.18
CA PRO A 307 9.55 -2.95 10.38
C PRO A 307 11.03 -3.34 10.24
N VAL A 308 11.97 -2.39 10.30
CA VAL A 308 13.42 -2.56 10.32
C VAL A 308 13.99 -2.64 11.75
N VAL A 309 13.19 -2.30 12.76
CA VAL A 309 13.53 -2.43 14.19
C VAL A 309 12.50 -3.34 14.86
N ALA A 310 12.95 -4.17 15.79
CA ALA A 310 12.09 -5.07 16.55
C ALA A 310 11.16 -4.30 17.50
N SER A 311 9.95 -4.82 17.68
CA SER A 311 8.92 -4.17 18.51
C SER A 311 9.20 -4.21 20.02
N VAL A 312 10.04 -5.16 20.47
CA VAL A 312 10.35 -5.40 21.90
C VAL A 312 11.83 -5.13 22.20
N ASP A 313 12.48 -4.28 21.42
CA ASP A 313 13.88 -3.92 21.66
C ASP A 313 14.05 -3.19 23.02
N PRO A 314 14.94 -3.66 23.93
CA PRO A 314 15.09 -3.08 25.26
C PRO A 314 15.53 -1.61 25.26
N LEU A 315 16.42 -1.23 24.33
CA LEU A 315 16.93 0.13 24.22
C LEU A 315 15.86 1.07 23.68
N MET A 316 15.08 0.61 22.69
CA MET A 316 13.88 1.31 22.23
C MET A 316 12.86 1.49 23.36
N GLY A 317 12.62 0.44 24.16
CA GLY A 317 11.71 0.46 25.30
C GLY A 317 12.12 1.47 26.37
N LEU A 318 13.41 1.51 26.73
CA LEU A 318 13.98 2.51 27.65
C LEU A 318 13.79 3.92 27.11
N MET A 319 14.11 4.15 25.82
CA MET A 319 13.93 5.46 25.21
C MET A 319 12.47 5.88 25.14
N ALA A 320 11.55 4.96 24.82
CA ALA A 320 10.11 5.21 24.85
C ALA A 320 9.62 5.59 26.26
N ALA A 321 10.16 4.97 27.31
CA ALA A 321 9.83 5.33 28.70
C ALA A 321 10.28 6.75 29.05
N ILE A 322 11.48 7.17 28.61
CA ILE A 322 11.97 8.54 28.77
C ILE A 322 11.09 9.52 27.98
N LEU A 323 10.81 9.22 26.72
CA LEU A 323 10.02 10.06 25.83
C LEU A 323 8.56 10.21 26.29
N ARG A 324 8.01 9.25 27.03
CA ARG A 324 6.65 9.36 27.61
C ARG A 324 6.43 10.70 28.33
N HIS A 325 7.46 11.18 29.02
CA HIS A 325 7.42 12.46 29.73
C HIS A 325 8.14 13.58 28.97
N ALA A 326 9.27 13.27 28.32
CA ALA A 326 10.06 14.28 27.60
C ALA A 326 9.42 14.79 26.30
N GLN A 327 8.44 14.08 25.72
CA GLN A 327 7.80 14.47 24.46
C GLN A 327 7.17 15.86 24.50
N TYR A 328 6.56 16.28 25.61
CA TYR A 328 5.85 17.55 25.71
C TYR A 328 6.79 18.77 25.68
N PRO A 329 7.84 18.86 26.51
CA PRO A 329 8.79 19.96 26.42
C PRO A 329 9.55 19.97 25.09
N ILE A 330 9.86 18.80 24.50
CA ILE A 330 10.50 18.74 23.17
C ILE A 330 9.56 19.25 22.08
N ALA A 331 8.28 18.87 22.10
CA ALA A 331 7.27 19.37 21.16
C ALA A 331 7.07 20.88 21.29
N LEU A 332 7.00 21.39 22.53
CA LEU A 332 6.90 22.83 22.80
C LEU A 332 8.11 23.59 22.26
N LEU A 333 9.32 23.05 22.45
CA LEU A 333 10.55 23.60 21.87
C LEU A 333 10.49 23.61 20.33
N GLN A 334 10.11 22.49 19.71
CA GLN A 334 10.03 22.35 18.26
C GLN A 334 9.05 23.38 17.65
N PHE A 335 7.83 23.44 18.15
CA PHE A 335 6.81 24.37 17.65
C PHE A 335 7.10 25.82 18.03
N GLY A 336 7.69 26.08 19.20
CA GLY A 336 8.14 27.41 19.60
C GLY A 336 9.23 27.96 18.67
N LEU A 337 10.24 27.13 18.36
CA LEU A 337 11.28 27.49 17.38
C LEU A 337 10.70 27.67 15.98
N PHE A 338 9.78 26.80 15.54
CA PHE A 338 9.09 26.96 14.26
C PHE A 338 8.32 28.29 14.19
N GLY A 339 7.48 28.58 15.18
CA GLY A 339 6.68 29.81 15.23
C GLY A 339 7.55 31.07 15.25
N TRP A 340 8.61 31.08 16.06
CA TRP A 340 9.57 32.20 16.07
C TRP A 340 10.28 32.35 14.72
N GLY A 341 10.67 31.23 14.10
CA GLY A 341 11.28 31.20 12.77
C GLY A 341 10.39 31.80 11.69
N VAL A 342 9.10 31.48 11.70
CA VAL A 342 8.10 32.06 10.79
C VAL A 342 8.02 33.58 10.98
N VAL A 343 7.97 34.07 12.23
CA VAL A 343 7.98 35.52 12.53
C VAL A 343 9.24 36.21 12.02
N VAL A 344 10.41 35.56 12.17
CA VAL A 344 11.69 36.09 11.68
C VAL A 344 11.71 36.13 10.14
N ALA A 345 11.26 35.07 9.49
CA ALA A 345 11.21 34.97 8.04
C ALA A 345 10.25 36.01 7.43
N TRP A 346 9.08 36.21 8.03
CA TRP A 346 8.11 37.21 7.59
C TRP A 346 8.72 38.62 7.51
N LYS A 347 9.63 38.95 8.44
CA LYS A 347 10.30 40.27 8.48
C LYS A 347 11.51 40.37 7.53
N LYS A 348 12.17 39.27 7.21
CA LYS A 348 13.50 39.27 6.56
C LYS A 348 13.51 38.70 5.14
N GLU A 349 12.59 37.82 4.79
CA GLU A 349 12.61 37.09 3.52
C GLU A 349 11.55 37.56 2.53
N LYS A 350 12.00 38.09 1.39
CA LYS A 350 11.13 38.49 0.27
C LYS A 350 10.39 37.30 -0.38
N SER A 351 10.89 36.06 -0.18
CA SER A 351 10.30 34.80 -0.67
C SER A 351 9.22 34.22 0.26
N GLY A 352 8.97 34.83 1.43
CA GLY A 352 8.08 34.27 2.46
C GLY A 352 6.66 33.94 1.97
N LEU A 353 6.10 34.73 1.06
CA LEU A 353 4.77 34.47 0.49
C LEU A 353 4.70 33.13 -0.24
N LEU A 354 5.71 32.79 -1.06
CA LEU A 354 5.69 31.53 -1.82
C LEU A 354 5.76 30.32 -0.88
N PHE A 355 6.51 30.43 0.21
CA PHE A 355 6.65 29.34 1.18
C PHE A 355 5.33 29.09 1.90
N LEU A 356 4.63 30.15 2.28
CA LEU A 356 3.31 30.05 2.90
C LEU A 356 2.27 29.48 1.95
N LEU A 357 2.30 29.87 0.67
CA LEU A 357 1.44 29.28 -0.35
C LEU A 357 1.70 27.78 -0.52
N PHE A 358 2.99 27.37 -0.57
CA PHE A 358 3.34 25.95 -0.59
C PHE A 358 2.81 25.22 0.63
N LEU A 359 3.07 25.74 1.84
CA LEU A 359 2.59 25.12 3.07
C LEU A 359 1.06 25.01 3.09
N PHE A 360 0.35 26.05 2.66
CA PHE A 360 -1.10 26.04 2.56
C PHE A 360 -1.58 24.92 1.64
N PHE A 361 -1.14 24.89 0.38
CA PHE A 361 -1.58 23.86 -0.56
C PHE A 361 -1.16 22.45 -0.16
N TYR A 362 0.05 22.30 0.39
CA TYR A 362 0.55 21.01 0.84
C TYR A 362 -0.24 20.47 2.04
N LEU A 363 -0.48 21.32 3.06
CA LEU A 363 -1.28 20.94 4.23
C LEU A 363 -2.73 20.65 3.84
N SER A 364 -3.35 21.47 2.99
CA SER A 364 -4.71 21.22 2.49
C SER A 364 -4.80 19.86 1.78
N LEU A 365 -3.82 19.54 0.92
CA LEU A 365 -3.84 18.28 0.19
C LEU A 365 -3.72 17.06 1.11
N ILE A 366 -2.79 17.06 2.07
CA ILE A 366 -2.63 15.90 2.98
C ILE A 366 -3.83 15.76 3.93
N LEU A 367 -4.50 16.85 4.29
CA LEU A 367 -5.71 16.79 5.13
C LEU A 367 -6.92 16.24 4.38
N LEU A 368 -7.01 16.47 3.07
CA LEU A 368 -8.10 16.00 2.21
C LEU A 368 -7.87 14.58 1.66
N TYR A 369 -6.65 14.08 1.68
CA TYR A 369 -6.31 12.76 1.16
C TYR A 369 -6.88 11.64 2.07
N PRO A 370 -7.47 10.57 1.51
CA PRO A 370 -8.16 9.56 2.32
C PRO A 370 -7.25 8.68 3.18
N PHE A 371 -5.94 8.65 2.91
CA PHE A 371 -4.99 7.82 3.65
C PHE A 371 -3.94 8.67 4.36
N ASN A 372 -3.65 8.38 5.62
CA ASN A 372 -2.56 9.02 6.36
C ASN A 372 -1.31 8.14 6.41
N ASP A 373 -0.14 8.76 6.31
CA ASP A 373 1.17 8.12 6.45
C ASP A 373 2.22 9.19 6.82
N ILE A 374 3.16 8.84 7.70
CA ILE A 374 4.24 9.73 8.15
C ILE A 374 5.15 10.19 7.00
N ARG A 375 5.27 9.42 5.90
CA ARG A 375 6.05 9.79 4.72
C ARG A 375 5.60 11.10 4.09
N PHE A 376 4.30 11.42 4.20
CA PHE A 376 3.75 12.68 3.71
C PHE A 376 4.24 13.89 4.51
N LEU A 377 4.85 13.70 5.68
CA LEU A 377 5.43 14.79 6.47
C LEU A 377 6.90 15.10 6.14
N VAL A 378 7.55 14.35 5.25
CA VAL A 378 8.97 14.61 4.90
C VAL A 378 9.19 16.03 4.36
N PRO A 379 8.35 16.58 3.45
CA PRO A 379 8.49 18.00 3.07
C PRO A 379 8.27 18.97 4.23
N LEU A 380 7.39 18.64 5.18
CA LEU A 380 7.17 19.47 6.37
C LEU A 380 8.37 19.43 7.33
N LEU A 381 9.07 18.29 7.45
CA LEU A 381 10.31 18.16 8.21
C LEU A 381 11.36 19.18 7.72
N LEU A 382 11.53 19.32 6.40
CA LEU A 382 12.46 20.31 5.83
C LEU A 382 12.09 21.74 6.24
N VAL A 383 10.79 22.05 6.22
CA VAL A 383 10.29 23.38 6.56
C VAL A 383 10.43 23.67 8.07
N LEU A 384 10.11 22.69 8.93
CA LEU A 384 10.33 22.80 10.38
C LEU A 384 11.79 23.05 10.72
N LEU A 385 12.72 22.30 10.12
CA LEU A 385 14.15 22.46 10.34
C LEU A 385 14.67 23.80 9.82
N TYR A 386 14.18 24.27 8.67
CA TYR A 386 14.55 25.56 8.11
C TYR A 386 14.13 26.71 9.04
N TYR A 387 12.86 26.76 9.47
CA TYR A 387 12.39 27.81 10.38
C TYR A 387 13.01 27.68 11.77
N GLY A 388 13.23 26.46 12.26
CA GLY A 388 13.97 26.23 13.50
C GLY A 388 15.39 26.79 13.45
N ALA A 389 16.11 26.57 12.34
CA ALA A 389 17.44 27.13 12.14
C ALA A 389 17.43 28.67 12.08
N LEU A 390 16.44 29.27 11.41
CA LEU A 390 16.26 30.73 11.41
C LEU A 390 16.03 31.27 12.83
N ALA A 391 15.20 30.60 13.61
CA ALA A 391 14.90 30.99 14.97
C ALA A 391 16.16 30.95 15.84
N CYS A 392 16.91 29.85 15.81
CA CYS A 392 18.18 29.73 16.52
C CYS A 392 19.18 30.82 16.11
N GLY A 393 19.31 31.09 14.81
CA GLY A 393 20.21 32.13 14.29
C GLY A 393 19.82 33.55 14.74
N ASP A 394 18.52 33.83 14.84
CA ASP A 394 18.01 35.12 15.29
C ASP A 394 18.10 35.30 16.80
N LEU A 395 17.72 34.29 17.60
CA LEU A 395 17.85 34.29 19.06
C LEU A 395 19.32 34.44 19.49
N TYR A 396 20.24 33.78 18.81
CA TYR A 396 21.68 33.95 18.98
C TYR A 396 22.09 35.43 18.83
N LYS A 397 21.69 36.05 17.71
CA LYS A 397 22.04 37.45 17.41
C LYS A 397 21.45 38.43 18.41
N ARG A 398 20.21 38.20 18.88
CA ARG A 398 19.51 39.13 19.77
C ARG A 398 19.96 39.06 21.22
N TYR A 399 20.19 37.86 21.75
CA TYR A 399 20.34 37.67 23.20
C TYR A 399 21.73 37.26 23.63
N LEU A 400 22.53 36.68 22.73
CA LEU A 400 23.79 36.02 23.09
C LEU A 400 25.02 36.61 22.40
N ALA A 401 24.85 37.27 21.25
CA ALA A 401 25.93 37.96 20.57
C ALA A 401 26.56 39.04 21.46
N GLY A 402 27.89 38.98 21.64
CA GLY A 402 28.65 39.92 22.47
C GLY A 402 28.64 39.63 23.98
N ARG A 403 27.73 38.79 24.49
CA ARG A 403 27.64 38.43 25.92
C ARG A 403 28.33 37.11 26.26
N VAL A 404 28.35 36.17 25.31
CA VAL A 404 28.97 34.85 25.49
C VAL A 404 29.98 34.64 24.36
N ARG A 405 31.16 34.07 24.68
CA ARG A 405 32.14 33.70 23.65
C ARG A 405 31.47 32.77 22.63
N GLN A 406 31.65 33.07 21.34
CA GLN A 406 30.99 32.32 20.25
C GLN A 406 31.29 30.82 20.34
N VAL A 407 32.50 30.45 20.74
CA VAL A 407 32.94 29.05 20.91
C VAL A 407 32.13 28.34 21.99
N THR A 408 31.92 28.97 23.15
CA THR A 408 31.16 28.38 24.27
C THR A 408 29.70 28.13 23.88
N LEU A 409 29.08 29.08 23.19
CA LEU A 409 27.70 28.94 22.77
C LEU A 409 27.53 27.92 21.63
N ALA A 410 28.49 27.86 20.70
CA ALA A 410 28.53 26.81 19.69
C ALA A 410 28.65 25.43 20.35
N ALA A 411 29.49 25.28 21.37
CA ALA A 411 29.64 24.03 22.12
C ALA A 411 28.34 23.63 22.85
N VAL A 412 27.71 24.57 23.59
CA VAL A 412 26.45 24.30 24.31
C VAL A 412 25.31 23.98 23.34
N SER A 413 25.18 24.73 22.25
CA SER A 413 24.13 24.48 21.24
C SER A 413 24.34 23.14 20.53
N SER A 414 25.60 22.78 20.25
CA SER A 414 25.93 21.47 19.68
C SER A 414 25.67 20.33 20.66
N ALA A 415 25.99 20.50 21.95
CA ALA A 415 25.71 19.51 22.99
C ALA A 415 24.20 19.32 23.20
N ALA A 416 23.42 20.41 23.23
CA ALA A 416 21.96 20.35 23.30
C ALA A 416 21.35 19.68 22.06
N CYS A 417 21.83 20.03 20.87
CA CYS A 417 21.41 19.40 19.62
C CYS A 417 21.73 17.89 19.60
N PHE A 418 22.91 17.51 20.08
CA PHE A 418 23.32 16.11 20.22
C PHE A 418 22.40 15.36 21.19
N LEU A 419 22.16 15.91 22.38
CA LEU A 419 21.27 15.31 23.38
C LEU A 419 19.84 15.11 22.85
N LEU A 420 19.29 16.12 22.16
CA LEU A 420 17.97 16.02 21.54
C LEU A 420 17.91 15.04 20.37
N SER A 421 19.05 14.71 19.74
CA SER A 421 19.15 13.73 18.66
C SER A 421 19.34 12.28 19.15
N VAL A 422 19.56 12.06 20.45
CA VAL A 422 19.77 10.72 21.02
C VAL A 422 18.65 9.73 20.64
N PRO A 423 17.35 10.06 20.67
CA PRO A 423 16.31 9.12 20.25
C PRO A 423 16.47 8.67 18.79
N ASN A 424 16.80 9.60 17.89
CA ASN A 424 17.07 9.31 16.48
C ASN A 424 18.31 8.40 16.32
N MET A 425 19.36 8.64 17.11
CA MET A 425 20.58 7.82 17.11
C MET A 425 20.32 6.41 17.64
N VAL A 426 19.53 6.27 18.71
CA VAL A 426 19.12 4.96 19.26
C VAL A 426 18.37 4.16 18.21
N TRP A 427 17.40 4.76 17.52
CA TRP A 427 16.70 4.09 16.44
C TRP A 427 17.64 3.67 15.31
N SER A 428 18.53 4.57 14.88
CA SER A 428 19.47 4.31 13.78
C SER A 428 20.47 3.20 14.13
N TYR A 429 20.97 3.20 15.36
CA TYR A 429 21.84 2.15 15.89
C TYR A 429 21.14 0.79 15.85
N ASN A 430 19.92 0.71 16.37
CA ASN A 430 19.14 -0.53 16.34
C ASN A 430 18.82 -0.98 14.91
N ALA A 431 18.46 -0.07 14.00
CA ALA A 431 18.20 -0.42 12.61
C ALA A 431 19.45 -1.01 11.92
N ILE A 432 20.63 -0.45 12.17
CA ILE A 432 21.92 -0.98 11.68
C ILE A 432 22.22 -2.34 12.31
N LEU A 433 22.06 -2.47 13.63
CA LEU A 433 22.34 -3.70 14.35
C LEU A 433 21.50 -4.86 13.79
N HIS A 434 20.20 -4.66 13.63
CA HIS A 434 19.33 -5.68 13.07
C HIS A 434 19.63 -5.97 11.59
N ASN A 435 20.04 -4.97 10.80
CA ASN A 435 20.49 -5.21 9.42
C ASN A 435 21.79 -6.01 9.37
N HIS A 436 22.71 -5.78 10.31
CA HIS A 436 23.94 -6.57 10.41
C HIS A 436 23.62 -8.02 10.78
N THR A 437 22.70 -8.25 11.72
CA THR A 437 22.20 -9.59 12.06
C THR A 437 21.60 -10.29 10.83
N TYR A 438 20.87 -9.56 9.99
CA TYR A 438 20.35 -10.08 8.73
C TYR A 438 21.46 -10.57 7.78
N HIS A 439 22.62 -9.89 7.71
CA HIS A 439 23.74 -10.26 6.83
C HIS A 439 24.64 -11.38 7.35
N GLY A 440 24.79 -11.55 8.68
CA GLY A 440 25.84 -12.36 9.30
C GLY A 440 25.82 -13.86 8.95
N ASP A 441 24.64 -14.48 8.86
CA ASP A 441 24.44 -15.78 8.22
C ASP A 441 22.94 -16.02 7.96
N VAL A 442 22.45 -15.49 6.83
CA VAL A 442 21.06 -15.56 6.37
C VAL A 442 20.51 -17.00 6.47
N ALA A 443 21.27 -18.01 6.06
CA ALA A 443 20.76 -19.37 5.93
C ALA A 443 20.58 -20.11 7.27
N SER A 444 21.52 -19.95 8.22
CA SER A 444 21.36 -20.50 9.57
C SER A 444 20.37 -19.68 10.39
N SER A 445 20.43 -18.35 10.28
CA SER A 445 19.53 -17.42 10.96
C SER A 445 18.09 -17.66 10.58
N PHE A 446 17.78 -18.05 9.32
CA PHE A 446 16.42 -18.31 8.83
C PHE A 446 15.88 -19.73 9.04
N ARG A 447 16.76 -20.74 9.13
CA ARG A 447 16.37 -22.13 9.43
C ARG A 447 15.95 -22.31 10.89
N GLU A 448 16.60 -21.58 11.81
CA GLU A 448 16.24 -21.53 13.24
C GLU A 448 15.35 -20.32 13.59
N PHE A 449 14.91 -19.55 12.59
CA PHE A 449 14.26 -18.25 12.82
C PHE A 449 12.91 -18.40 13.49
N ARG A 450 12.92 -18.00 14.76
CA ARG A 450 11.72 -17.84 15.55
C ARG A 450 10.97 -16.61 15.06
N PRO A 451 9.65 -16.68 14.80
CA PRO A 451 8.80 -15.50 14.73
C PRO A 451 8.69 -14.89 16.14
N SER A 452 9.77 -14.36 16.69
CA SER A 452 9.73 -13.64 17.96
C SER A 452 9.48 -12.16 17.70
N ARG A 453 8.87 -11.48 18.66
CA ARG A 453 8.76 -10.01 18.66
C ARG A 453 10.12 -9.29 18.69
N GLU A 454 11.20 -10.06 18.82
CA GLU A 454 12.59 -9.63 18.96
C GLU A 454 13.30 -9.50 17.61
N ASN A 455 12.72 -10.03 16.53
CA ASN A 455 13.22 -9.81 15.17
C ASN A 455 12.34 -8.81 14.41
N PRO A 456 12.93 -7.90 13.60
CA PRO A 456 12.14 -6.99 12.78
C PRO A 456 11.36 -7.73 11.68
N GLU A 457 10.10 -7.30 11.48
CA GLU A 457 9.18 -7.93 10.53
C GLU A 457 9.67 -7.87 9.06
N LEU A 458 10.49 -6.88 8.71
CA LEU A 458 11.04 -6.79 7.34
C LEU A 458 12.07 -7.90 7.09
N TYR A 459 12.92 -8.17 8.08
CA TYR A 459 14.00 -9.15 7.96
C TYR A 459 13.49 -10.57 8.13
N SER A 460 12.30 -10.78 8.70
CA SER A 460 11.70 -12.12 8.79
C SER A 460 11.15 -12.68 7.48
N LYS A 461 11.33 -11.98 6.35
CA LYS A 461 10.74 -12.31 5.05
C LYS A 461 11.84 -12.58 4.00
N PRO A 462 12.50 -13.75 4.03
CA PRO A 462 13.58 -14.08 3.10
C PRO A 462 13.01 -14.49 1.72
N PHE A 463 12.48 -13.52 0.96
CA PHE A 463 11.88 -13.74 -0.36
C PHE A 463 12.83 -14.40 -1.35
N SER A 464 14.13 -14.13 -1.25
CA SER A 464 15.15 -14.74 -2.10
C SER A 464 15.26 -16.25 -1.89
N MET A 465 15.12 -16.74 -0.66
CA MET A 465 15.12 -18.17 -0.36
C MET A 465 13.83 -18.84 -0.85
N VAL A 466 12.68 -18.21 -0.59
CA VAL A 466 11.38 -18.71 -1.05
C VAL A 466 11.32 -18.80 -2.58
N GLY A 467 11.74 -17.74 -3.28
CA GLY A 467 11.72 -17.71 -4.74
C GLY A 467 12.61 -18.78 -5.37
N LYS A 468 13.83 -18.95 -4.86
CA LYS A 468 14.75 -20.02 -5.29
C LYS A 468 14.17 -21.41 -5.04
N TRP A 469 13.63 -21.66 -3.86
CA TRP A 469 13.00 -22.94 -3.55
C TRP A 469 11.86 -23.25 -4.54
N ILE A 470 10.99 -22.27 -4.83
CA ILE A 470 9.92 -22.44 -5.83
C ILE A 470 10.51 -22.70 -7.22
N ALA A 471 11.56 -21.98 -7.61
CA ALA A 471 12.20 -22.15 -8.91
C ALA A 471 12.80 -23.55 -9.10
N GLU A 472 13.32 -24.15 -8.03
CA GLU A 472 13.88 -25.51 -8.01
C GLU A 472 12.80 -26.62 -7.96
N ASN A 473 11.62 -26.33 -7.40
CA ASN A 473 10.57 -27.32 -7.11
C ASN A 473 9.31 -27.15 -7.98
N SER A 474 9.38 -26.43 -9.10
CA SER A 474 8.23 -26.19 -9.97
C SER A 474 8.59 -26.04 -11.44
N ASP A 475 7.63 -26.21 -12.35
CA ASP A 475 7.83 -25.93 -13.78
C ASP A 475 7.88 -24.42 -14.05
N SER A 476 8.58 -24.00 -15.11
CA SER A 476 8.70 -22.58 -15.49
C SER A 476 7.36 -21.91 -15.86
N SER A 477 6.33 -22.70 -16.20
CA SER A 477 4.97 -22.23 -16.46
C SER A 477 4.13 -22.05 -15.18
N THR A 478 4.65 -22.41 -14.02
CA THR A 478 3.92 -22.34 -12.75
C THR A 478 3.68 -20.88 -12.37
N THR A 479 2.42 -20.55 -12.06
CA THR A 479 2.08 -19.24 -11.49
C THR A 479 2.13 -19.33 -9.98
N VAL A 480 2.76 -18.34 -9.35
CA VAL A 480 2.81 -18.17 -7.90
C VAL A 480 1.85 -17.05 -7.53
N ALA A 481 1.09 -17.20 -6.45
CA ALA A 481 0.24 -16.16 -5.90
C ALA A 481 0.78 -15.68 -4.55
N GLY A 482 0.63 -14.40 -4.26
CA GLY A 482 1.01 -13.84 -2.96
C GLY A 482 0.90 -12.32 -2.93
N ARG A 483 0.97 -11.73 -1.75
CA ARG A 483 0.85 -10.27 -1.56
C ARG A 483 2.12 -9.51 -1.98
N TRP A 484 3.28 -10.14 -1.85
CA TRP A 484 4.57 -9.45 -1.80
C TRP A 484 5.26 -9.43 -3.16
N LYS A 485 5.19 -8.29 -3.86
CA LYS A 485 5.73 -8.12 -5.22
C LYS A 485 7.25 -8.33 -5.30
N GLU A 486 7.97 -8.17 -4.19
CA GLU A 486 9.40 -8.48 -4.08
C GLU A 486 9.73 -9.91 -4.55
N LEU A 487 8.81 -10.86 -4.34
CA LEU A 487 9.00 -12.25 -4.71
C LEU A 487 9.24 -12.42 -6.22
N ALA A 488 8.67 -11.57 -7.07
CA ALA A 488 8.80 -11.64 -8.51
C ALA A 488 10.25 -11.61 -9.02
N PHE A 489 11.16 -10.97 -8.26
CA PHE A 489 12.57 -10.89 -8.63
C PHE A 489 13.33 -12.20 -8.44
N TRP A 490 12.74 -13.16 -7.73
CA TRP A 490 13.38 -14.41 -7.30
C TRP A 490 12.72 -15.65 -7.90
N LEU A 491 11.75 -15.49 -8.80
CA LEU A 491 10.95 -16.58 -9.38
C LEU A 491 11.49 -17.12 -10.72
N GLU A 492 12.64 -16.62 -11.18
CA GLU A 492 13.33 -17.06 -12.41
C GLU A 492 12.41 -17.12 -13.64
N GLY A 493 11.62 -16.07 -13.85
CA GLY A 493 10.72 -15.93 -15.01
C GLY A 493 9.30 -16.45 -14.79
N ARG A 494 9.03 -17.19 -13.71
CA ARG A 494 7.65 -17.55 -13.31
C ARG A 494 6.87 -16.30 -12.92
N LYS A 495 5.56 -16.35 -13.18
CA LYS A 495 4.67 -15.20 -12.98
C LYS A 495 4.17 -15.14 -11.53
N LEU A 496 4.12 -13.93 -10.97
CA LEU A 496 3.57 -13.62 -9.65
C LEU A 496 2.21 -12.93 -9.79
N LEU A 497 1.16 -13.60 -9.35
CA LEU A 497 -0.16 -13.04 -9.18
C LEU A 497 -0.26 -12.35 -7.81
N GLU A 498 -0.40 -11.03 -7.81
CA GLU A 498 -0.61 -10.25 -6.59
C GLU A 498 -1.99 -10.55 -5.99
N VAL A 499 -2.03 -10.97 -4.72
CA VAL A 499 -3.27 -11.27 -3.99
C VAL A 499 -3.32 -10.44 -2.71
N GLU A 500 -4.34 -9.61 -2.58
CA GLU A 500 -4.56 -8.83 -1.35
C GLU A 500 -5.00 -9.74 -0.20
N PRO A 501 -4.53 -9.45 1.04
CA PRO A 501 -5.06 -10.14 2.21
C PRO A 501 -6.55 -9.82 2.33
N LEU A 502 -7.35 -10.83 2.69
CA LEU A 502 -8.79 -10.73 2.88
C LEU A 502 -9.66 -10.59 1.62
N ILE A 503 -9.10 -10.75 0.41
CA ILE A 503 -9.87 -10.87 -0.84
C ILE A 503 -11.15 -11.75 -0.69
N PRO A 504 -12.30 -11.39 -1.30
CA PRO A 504 -13.50 -12.23 -1.26
C PRO A 504 -13.21 -13.67 -1.68
N LEU A 505 -13.85 -14.62 -1.02
CA LEU A 505 -13.56 -16.05 -1.22
C LEU A 505 -13.81 -16.47 -2.67
N SER A 506 -14.92 -16.03 -3.26
CA SER A 506 -15.28 -16.29 -4.66
C SER A 506 -14.19 -15.82 -5.63
N LEU A 507 -13.64 -14.63 -5.38
CA LEU A 507 -12.60 -14.02 -6.21
C LEU A 507 -11.28 -14.77 -6.04
N LEU A 508 -10.91 -15.16 -4.82
CA LEU A 508 -9.72 -16.00 -4.60
C LEU A 508 -9.82 -17.30 -5.39
N GLU A 509 -10.93 -18.04 -5.25
CA GLU A 509 -11.12 -19.31 -5.97
C GLU A 509 -11.03 -19.11 -7.50
N THR A 510 -11.61 -18.04 -8.01
CA THR A 510 -11.59 -17.68 -9.44
C THR A 510 -10.16 -17.45 -9.93
N ILE A 511 -9.39 -16.60 -9.22
CA ILE A 511 -8.05 -16.23 -9.68
C ILE A 511 -7.05 -17.39 -9.53
N LEU A 512 -7.19 -18.22 -8.49
CA LEU A 512 -6.36 -19.42 -8.33
C LEU A 512 -6.58 -20.40 -9.49
N ARG A 513 -7.84 -20.61 -9.89
CA ARG A 513 -8.21 -21.50 -10.99
C ARG A 513 -7.73 -20.97 -12.33
N ASP A 514 -8.10 -19.73 -12.67
CA ASP A 514 -7.93 -19.17 -14.02
C ASP A 514 -6.46 -19.02 -14.39
N HIS A 515 -5.62 -18.69 -13.41
CA HIS A 515 -4.18 -18.55 -13.60
C HIS A 515 -3.39 -19.83 -13.31
N ARG A 516 -4.06 -20.96 -12.99
CA ARG A 516 -3.44 -22.24 -12.64
C ARG A 516 -2.33 -22.05 -11.59
N VAL A 517 -2.68 -21.38 -10.49
CA VAL A 517 -1.73 -21.10 -9.40
C VAL A 517 -1.31 -22.42 -8.78
N GLY A 518 0.00 -22.70 -8.79
CA GLY A 518 0.58 -23.89 -8.17
C GLY A 518 1.01 -23.65 -6.72
N PHE A 519 1.46 -22.43 -6.41
CA PHE A 519 1.93 -22.06 -5.08
C PHE A 519 1.31 -20.75 -4.61
N LEU A 520 0.91 -20.72 -3.35
CA LEU A 520 0.50 -19.53 -2.61
C LEU A 520 1.56 -19.23 -1.54
N VAL A 521 2.17 -18.06 -1.59
CA VAL A 521 3.13 -17.60 -0.58
C VAL A 521 2.44 -16.67 0.39
N VAL A 522 2.37 -17.08 1.66
CA VAL A 522 1.65 -16.37 2.73
C VAL A 522 2.58 -15.95 3.86
N LEU A 523 2.33 -14.77 4.43
CA LEU A 523 2.98 -14.36 5.68
C LEU A 523 2.29 -15.02 6.87
N VAL A 524 3.08 -15.55 7.80
CA VAL A 524 2.66 -16.02 9.12
C VAL A 524 2.85 -14.87 10.11
N SER A 525 1.73 -14.30 10.57
CA SER A 525 1.72 -13.30 11.64
C SER A 525 1.96 -13.95 13.00
N ASN A 526 2.62 -13.23 13.90
CA ASN A 526 2.93 -13.75 15.23
C ASN A 526 1.74 -13.57 16.20
N PRO A 527 1.30 -14.64 16.90
CA PRO A 527 1.66 -16.05 16.74
C PRO A 527 0.80 -16.80 15.70
N GLY A 528 1.45 -17.47 14.75
CA GLY A 528 0.93 -18.58 13.94
C GLY A 528 -0.19 -18.33 12.90
N ILE A 529 -0.84 -17.15 12.82
CA ILE A 529 -1.97 -16.93 11.89
C ILE A 529 -1.46 -16.52 10.52
N ARG A 530 -1.86 -17.27 9.48
CA ARG A 530 -1.45 -17.03 8.09
C ARG A 530 -2.31 -15.96 7.42
N GLU A 531 -1.72 -15.21 6.49
CA GLU A 531 -2.48 -14.49 5.48
C GLU A 531 -3.39 -15.49 4.73
N LEU A 532 -4.61 -15.07 4.40
CA LEU A 532 -5.62 -15.88 3.71
C LEU A 532 -6.08 -17.15 4.46
N GLU A 533 -5.79 -17.28 5.76
CA GLU A 533 -6.17 -18.47 6.55
C GLU A 533 -7.67 -18.76 6.50
N PHE A 534 -8.50 -17.71 6.61
CA PHE A 534 -9.95 -17.85 6.50
C PHE A 534 -10.36 -18.40 5.12
N GLN A 535 -9.86 -17.81 4.03
CA GLN A 535 -10.22 -18.23 2.69
C GLN A 535 -9.74 -19.65 2.39
N MET A 536 -8.52 -20.01 2.81
CA MET A 536 -8.00 -21.37 2.67
C MET A 536 -8.85 -22.38 3.42
N GLN A 537 -9.37 -22.02 4.60
CA GLN A 537 -10.28 -22.87 5.39
C GLN A 537 -11.67 -23.00 4.75
N GLN A 538 -12.19 -21.94 4.15
CA GLN A 538 -13.56 -21.89 3.61
C GLN A 538 -13.69 -22.44 2.18
N SER A 539 -12.59 -22.44 1.42
CA SER A 539 -12.58 -22.94 0.05
C SER A 539 -12.95 -24.42 -0.02
N ARG A 540 -13.86 -24.76 -0.95
CA ARG A 540 -14.26 -26.14 -1.23
C ARG A 540 -13.65 -26.68 -2.51
N LYS A 541 -13.16 -25.76 -3.35
CA LYS A 541 -12.61 -26.07 -4.67
C LYS A 541 -11.11 -26.28 -4.65
N PHE A 542 -10.46 -25.99 -3.53
CA PHE A 542 -9.01 -26.06 -3.40
C PHE A 542 -8.61 -26.74 -2.11
N THR A 543 -7.52 -27.51 -2.17
CA THR A 543 -6.82 -27.98 -0.97
C THR A 543 -5.44 -27.32 -0.91
N PHE A 544 -5.02 -27.02 0.32
CA PHE A 544 -3.85 -26.23 0.61
C PHE A 544 -2.91 -27.00 1.53
N GLU A 545 -1.69 -27.25 1.09
CA GLU A 545 -0.70 -28.02 1.85
C GLU A 545 0.60 -27.21 1.97
N THR A 546 1.11 -27.04 3.20
CA THR A 546 2.37 -26.33 3.40
C THR A 546 3.52 -27.21 2.87
N ALA A 547 4.21 -26.74 1.84
CA ALA A 547 5.30 -27.46 1.18
C ALA A 547 6.68 -26.99 1.67
N TYR A 548 6.82 -25.71 2.01
CA TYR A 548 8.06 -25.13 2.51
C TYR A 548 7.79 -23.98 3.47
N ARG A 549 8.67 -23.80 4.45
CA ARG A 549 8.62 -22.69 5.40
C ARG A 549 10.02 -22.18 5.68
N VAL A 550 10.15 -20.86 5.71
CA VAL A 550 11.40 -20.18 6.07
C VAL A 550 11.09 -18.78 6.63
N GLY A 551 11.63 -18.46 7.80
CA GLY A 551 11.23 -17.26 8.55
C GLY A 551 9.71 -17.20 8.77
N ASN A 552 9.11 -16.05 8.46
CA ASN A 552 7.67 -15.83 8.54
C ASN A 552 6.93 -16.16 7.24
N LEU A 553 7.57 -16.75 6.24
CA LEU A 553 6.93 -17.09 4.97
C LEU A 553 6.63 -18.60 4.91
N GLU A 554 5.40 -18.94 4.56
CA GLU A 554 5.00 -20.31 4.19
C GLU A 554 4.69 -20.35 2.70
N VAL A 555 5.23 -21.36 2.02
CA VAL A 555 4.85 -21.74 0.65
C VAL A 555 3.83 -22.86 0.76
N VAL A 556 2.63 -22.58 0.25
CA VAL A 556 1.48 -23.46 0.30
C VAL A 556 1.19 -23.94 -1.12
N GLU A 557 1.27 -25.24 -1.34
CA GLU A 557 0.88 -25.86 -2.60
C GLU A 557 -0.65 -25.83 -2.75
N VAL A 558 -1.10 -25.48 -3.95
CA VAL A 558 -2.50 -25.24 -4.27
C VAL A 558 -2.99 -26.32 -5.23
N PHE A 559 -3.90 -27.17 -4.76
CA PHE A 559 -4.49 -28.22 -5.58
C PHE A 559 -5.94 -27.89 -5.91
N TYR A 560 -6.23 -27.72 -7.19
CA TYR A 560 -7.59 -27.52 -7.66
C TYR A 560 -8.38 -28.84 -7.69
N GLN A 561 -9.50 -28.86 -6.97
CA GLN A 561 -10.46 -29.94 -6.85
C GLN A 561 -11.86 -29.38 -7.13
N PRO A 562 -12.29 -29.27 -8.40
CA PRO A 562 -13.61 -28.73 -8.72
C PRO A 562 -14.73 -29.50 -8.02
N LEU A 563 -15.75 -28.78 -7.57
CA LEU A 563 -16.93 -29.38 -6.96
C LEU A 563 -17.69 -30.20 -8.01
N ASP A 564 -17.52 -31.52 -7.97
CA ASP A 564 -18.28 -32.44 -8.82
C ASP A 564 -19.63 -32.75 -8.16
N LEU A 565 -20.66 -31.98 -8.55
CA LEU A 565 -22.02 -32.09 -8.01
C LEU A 565 -22.65 -33.49 -8.17
N ALA A 566 -22.14 -34.34 -9.06
CA ALA A 566 -22.66 -35.70 -9.22
C ALA A 566 -22.18 -36.66 -8.11
N TYR A 567 -21.00 -36.38 -7.52
CA TYR A 567 -20.32 -37.26 -6.57
C TYR A 567 -19.98 -36.58 -5.24
N ALA A 568 -20.23 -35.28 -5.11
CA ALA A 568 -20.04 -34.53 -3.88
C ALA A 568 -20.96 -35.08 -2.79
N LYS A 569 -20.37 -35.47 -1.66
CA LYS A 569 -21.14 -35.73 -0.43
C LYS A 569 -21.57 -34.39 0.16
N ALA A 570 -22.75 -34.38 0.80
CA ALA A 570 -23.19 -33.25 1.61
C ALA A 570 -22.08 -32.86 2.60
N TRP A 571 -21.81 -31.56 2.71
CA TRP A 571 -20.73 -31.04 3.52
C TRP A 571 -20.90 -31.46 4.99
N PRO A 572 -20.04 -32.34 5.53
CA PRO A 572 -19.95 -32.47 6.97
C PRO A 572 -19.14 -31.26 7.43
N GLY A 573 -19.77 -30.33 8.15
CA GLY A 573 -19.09 -29.14 8.70
C GLY A 573 -17.65 -29.44 9.11
N ALA A 574 -16.68 -28.97 8.30
CA ALA A 574 -15.22 -29.11 8.46
C ALA A 574 -14.75 -30.27 9.37
N GLN A 575 -15.03 -31.52 8.99
CA GLN A 575 -14.38 -32.68 9.59
C GLN A 575 -13.02 -32.94 8.93
N THR A 576 -11.98 -32.43 9.60
CA THR A 576 -10.62 -32.95 9.72
C THR A 576 -10.11 -33.89 8.62
N ARG A 577 -9.38 -33.35 7.64
CA ARG A 577 -8.17 -34.05 7.18
C ARG A 577 -7.13 -33.91 8.30
N LYS A 578 -6.74 -35.03 8.90
CA LYS A 578 -5.60 -35.12 9.83
C LYS A 578 -4.36 -34.76 9.02
N TRP A 579 -3.76 -33.61 9.32
CA TRP A 579 -2.47 -33.23 8.76
C TRP A 579 -1.37 -33.96 9.53
N VAL A 580 -0.45 -34.59 8.80
CA VAL A 580 0.73 -35.26 9.34
C VAL A 580 1.79 -34.19 9.50
N ALA A 581 2.14 -33.87 10.74
CA ALA A 581 3.28 -33.02 11.04
C ALA A 581 4.56 -33.72 10.60
N SER A 582 5.34 -33.10 9.73
CA SER A 582 6.76 -33.41 9.63
C SER A 582 7.41 -32.95 10.93
N GLU A 583 7.98 -33.89 11.69
CA GLU A 583 8.72 -33.64 12.92
C GLU A 583 9.97 -32.80 12.64
N ALA A 584 9.90 -31.50 12.98
CA ALA A 584 11.05 -30.67 13.33
C ALA A 584 10.58 -29.53 14.27
N ASP A 585 11.20 -29.43 15.44
CA ASP A 585 11.08 -28.41 16.50
C ASP A 585 9.80 -28.36 17.39
N SER A 586 9.82 -29.16 18.46
CA SER A 586 8.65 -29.59 19.24
C SER A 586 8.30 -28.80 20.53
N GLN A 587 8.49 -27.49 20.59
CA GLN A 587 7.92 -26.69 21.69
C GLN A 587 7.13 -25.45 21.24
N GLN A 588 7.55 -24.79 20.15
CA GLN A 588 6.92 -23.55 19.68
C GLN A 588 5.93 -23.78 18.52
N VAL A 589 6.11 -24.86 17.75
CA VAL A 589 5.08 -25.40 16.83
C VAL A 589 3.77 -25.64 17.59
N ASP A 590 3.85 -26.04 18.87
CA ASP A 590 2.68 -26.26 19.72
C ASP A 590 1.89 -24.96 19.97
N GLU A 591 2.54 -23.81 20.21
CA GLU A 591 1.84 -22.53 20.43
C GLU A 591 1.23 -21.96 19.15
N GLU A 592 1.98 -21.91 18.04
CA GLU A 592 1.43 -21.42 16.77
C GLU A 592 0.28 -22.29 16.28
N GLN A 593 0.42 -23.61 16.41
CA GLN A 593 -0.61 -24.56 16.02
C GLN A 593 -1.84 -24.47 16.94
N LYS A 594 -1.64 -24.25 18.25
CA LYS A 594 -2.74 -23.90 19.18
C LYS A 594 -3.45 -22.63 18.73
N VAL A 595 -2.74 -21.55 18.47
CA VAL A 595 -3.35 -20.27 18.05
C VAL A 595 -4.08 -20.42 16.71
N ARG A 596 -3.47 -21.09 15.72
CA ARG A 596 -4.09 -21.37 14.42
C ARG A 596 -5.33 -22.25 14.57
N SER A 597 -5.28 -23.27 15.42
CA SER A 597 -6.43 -24.15 15.69
C SER A 597 -7.57 -23.43 16.41
N LEU A 598 -7.27 -22.54 17.34
CA LEU A 598 -8.24 -21.65 17.99
C LEU A 598 -8.87 -20.70 16.96
N TYR A 599 -8.07 -20.09 16.07
CA TYR A 599 -8.59 -19.24 15.00
C TYR A 599 -9.57 -20.01 14.12
N ARG A 600 -9.18 -21.21 13.65
CA ARG A 600 -10.06 -22.09 12.86
C ARG A 600 -11.32 -22.50 13.62
N LEU A 601 -11.22 -22.73 14.94
CA LEU A 601 -12.36 -23.03 15.80
C LEU A 601 -13.31 -21.82 15.88
N GLY A 602 -12.79 -20.62 16.09
CA GLY A 602 -13.58 -19.38 16.08
C GLY A 602 -14.38 -19.23 14.79
N ILE A 603 -13.72 -19.41 13.64
CA ILE A 603 -14.39 -19.41 12.33
C ILE A 603 -15.46 -20.51 12.22
N ARG A 604 -15.18 -21.73 12.67
CA ARG A 604 -16.17 -22.82 12.64
C ARG A 604 -17.40 -22.52 13.50
N LEU A 605 -17.22 -21.88 14.66
CA LEU A 605 -18.32 -21.47 15.53
C LEU A 605 -19.18 -20.38 14.88
N LEU A 606 -18.56 -19.45 14.13
CA LEU A 606 -19.32 -18.51 13.31
C LEU A 606 -20.13 -19.22 12.23
N GLU A 607 -19.54 -20.22 11.56
CA GLU A 607 -20.23 -21.03 10.54
C GLU A 607 -21.23 -22.06 11.10
N SER A 608 -21.31 -22.24 12.41
CA SER A 608 -22.37 -23.03 13.06
C SER A 608 -23.49 -22.17 13.68
N GLY A 609 -23.39 -20.85 13.59
CA GLY A 609 -24.31 -19.92 14.25
C GLY A 609 -24.04 -19.72 15.75
N GLU A 610 -22.98 -20.32 16.30
CA GLU A 610 -22.59 -20.18 17.72
C GLU A 610 -21.77 -18.90 17.96
N TYR A 611 -22.35 -17.76 17.60
CA TYR A 611 -21.65 -16.47 17.54
C TYR A 611 -21.03 -16.03 18.87
N GLU A 612 -21.71 -16.28 20.00
CA GLU A 612 -21.20 -15.95 21.34
C GLU A 612 -19.91 -16.70 21.69
N ARG A 613 -19.89 -18.02 21.46
CA ARG A 613 -18.68 -18.84 21.66
C ARG A 613 -17.58 -18.40 20.71
N GLY A 614 -17.91 -18.12 19.45
CA GLY A 614 -16.98 -17.59 18.46
C GLY A 614 -16.34 -16.27 18.92
N ALA A 615 -17.13 -15.31 19.39
CA ALA A 615 -16.65 -14.05 19.94
C ALA A 615 -15.73 -14.26 21.15
N GLY A 616 -16.06 -15.21 22.03
CA GLY A 616 -15.20 -15.61 23.15
C GLY A 616 -13.83 -16.12 22.69
N ILE A 617 -13.77 -16.95 21.64
CA ILE A 617 -12.51 -17.41 21.06
C ILE A 617 -11.69 -16.24 20.49
N PHE A 618 -12.32 -15.33 19.74
CA PHE A 618 -11.61 -14.18 19.19
C PHE A 618 -11.17 -13.18 20.28
N GLN A 619 -11.87 -13.11 21.41
CA GLN A 619 -11.42 -12.36 22.59
C GLN A 619 -10.15 -12.98 23.20
N VAL A 620 -10.07 -14.31 23.30
CA VAL A 620 -8.85 -15.00 23.77
C VAL A 620 -7.69 -14.78 22.79
N LEU A 621 -7.94 -14.96 21.50
CA LEU A 621 -6.94 -14.73 20.45
C LEU A 621 -6.46 -13.27 20.43
N TRP A 622 -7.33 -12.32 20.71
CA TRP A 622 -6.95 -10.90 20.82
C TRP A 622 -5.90 -10.70 21.91
N GLY A 623 -6.08 -11.33 23.08
CA GLY A 623 -5.12 -11.27 24.19
C GLY A 623 -3.77 -11.90 23.83
N VAL A 624 -3.78 -13.07 23.17
CA VAL A 624 -2.56 -13.82 22.80
C VAL A 624 -1.79 -13.15 21.66
N THR A 625 -2.51 -12.65 20.65
CA THR A 625 -1.89 -12.03 19.47
C THR A 625 -1.54 -10.55 19.66
N GLY A 626 -1.83 -9.98 20.84
CA GLY A 626 -1.63 -8.55 21.10
C GLY A 626 -2.52 -7.66 20.22
N GLY A 627 -3.68 -8.17 19.79
CA GLY A 627 -4.62 -7.45 18.95
C GLY A 627 -4.19 -7.30 17.48
N SER A 628 -3.66 -8.35 16.87
CA SER A 628 -3.39 -8.36 15.42
C SER A 628 -4.63 -7.95 14.61
N GLY A 629 -4.44 -7.17 13.54
CA GLY A 629 -5.55 -6.57 12.78
C GLY A 629 -6.58 -7.59 12.26
N GLY A 630 -6.12 -8.77 11.81
CA GLY A 630 -7.01 -9.85 11.38
C GLY A 630 -7.88 -10.39 12.51
N VAL A 631 -7.31 -10.61 13.71
CA VAL A 631 -8.09 -11.09 14.87
C VAL A 631 -9.06 -10.02 15.37
N VAL A 632 -8.65 -8.75 15.38
CA VAL A 632 -9.54 -7.63 15.73
C VAL A 632 -10.71 -7.55 14.76
N LEU A 633 -10.48 -7.77 13.46
CA LEU A 633 -11.54 -7.78 12.45
C LEU A 633 -12.52 -8.92 12.71
N PHE A 634 -12.05 -10.16 12.88
CA PHE A 634 -12.95 -11.30 13.12
C PHE A 634 -13.67 -11.23 14.47
N ARG A 635 -13.07 -10.58 15.48
CA ARG A 635 -13.76 -10.23 16.72
C ARG A 635 -14.93 -9.27 16.47
N ALA A 636 -14.74 -8.24 15.66
CA ALA A 636 -15.80 -7.30 15.30
C ALA A 636 -16.91 -7.98 14.50
N ILE A 637 -16.56 -8.83 13.53
CA ILE A 637 -17.51 -9.64 12.75
C ILE A 637 -18.31 -10.58 13.67
N ALA A 638 -17.67 -11.21 14.65
CA ALA A 638 -18.37 -12.05 15.62
C ALA A 638 -19.40 -11.24 16.43
N LEU A 639 -19.04 -10.04 16.90
CA LEU A 639 -19.96 -9.14 17.62
C LEU A 639 -21.11 -8.65 16.73
N GLU A 640 -20.83 -8.34 15.47
CA GLU A 640 -21.84 -8.01 14.46
C GLU A 640 -22.84 -9.16 14.30
N PHE A 641 -22.37 -10.40 14.14
CA PHE A 641 -23.25 -11.56 13.97
C PHE A 641 -24.08 -11.86 15.23
N MET A 642 -23.56 -11.55 16.42
CA MET A 642 -24.32 -11.58 17.68
C MET A 642 -25.41 -10.49 17.79
N GLY A 643 -25.45 -9.52 16.87
CA GLY A 643 -26.36 -8.38 16.93
C GLY A 643 -25.88 -7.22 17.81
N LYS A 644 -24.65 -7.28 18.33
CA LYS A 644 -24.01 -6.21 19.11
C LYS A 644 -23.43 -5.13 18.20
N THR A 645 -24.30 -4.51 17.41
CA THR A 645 -23.91 -3.62 16.31
C THR A 645 -23.11 -2.41 16.77
N ASP A 646 -23.44 -1.80 17.91
CA ASP A 646 -22.69 -0.65 18.43
C ASP A 646 -21.25 -1.01 18.86
N GLU A 647 -21.06 -2.17 19.51
CA GLU A 647 -19.73 -2.65 19.90
C GLU A 647 -18.87 -2.98 18.67
N ALA A 648 -19.47 -3.62 17.65
CA ALA A 648 -18.80 -3.92 16.39
C ALA A 648 -18.41 -2.64 15.64
N GLN A 649 -19.32 -1.67 15.54
CA GLN A 649 -19.09 -0.39 14.88
C GLN A 649 -17.94 0.39 15.51
N GLN A 650 -17.86 0.43 16.86
CA GLN A 650 -16.73 1.06 17.55
C GLN A 650 -15.37 0.43 17.19
N ILE A 651 -15.32 -0.89 16.96
CA ILE A 651 -14.08 -1.55 16.54
C ILE A 651 -13.77 -1.24 15.08
N PHE A 652 -14.77 -1.27 14.20
CA PHE A 652 -14.61 -0.90 12.79
C PHE A 652 -14.11 0.55 12.63
N ASP A 653 -14.64 1.48 13.41
CA ASP A 653 -14.21 2.88 13.40
C ASP A 653 -12.80 3.06 13.94
N ARG A 654 -12.37 2.22 14.90
CA ARG A 654 -10.98 2.23 15.38
C ARG A 654 -9.98 1.85 14.29
N PHE A 655 -10.33 0.98 13.34
CA PHE A 655 -9.42 0.69 12.21
C PHE A 655 -9.08 1.95 11.42
N ARG A 656 -10.01 2.91 11.28
CA ARG A 656 -9.78 4.20 10.57
C ARG A 656 -8.69 5.04 11.24
N ASN A 657 -8.54 4.91 12.55
CA ASN A 657 -7.61 5.67 13.36
C ASN A 657 -6.32 4.89 13.68
N GLN A 658 -6.21 3.63 13.25
CA GLN A 658 -5.02 2.81 13.46
C GLN A 658 -4.04 2.96 12.28
N PRO A 659 -2.78 3.35 12.54
CA PRO A 659 -1.74 3.35 11.52
C PRO A 659 -1.63 1.96 10.86
N GLN A 660 -1.51 1.91 9.53
CA GLN A 660 -1.37 0.67 8.74
C GLN A 660 -2.59 -0.27 8.72
N ALA A 661 -3.76 0.18 9.15
CA ALA A 661 -5.00 -0.58 9.03
C ALA A 661 -5.55 -0.69 7.59
N GLY A 662 -4.87 -0.08 6.60
CA GLY A 662 -5.26 -0.02 5.18
C GLY A 662 -5.90 -1.30 4.63
N PRO A 663 -5.29 -2.48 4.80
CA PRO A 663 -5.85 -3.74 4.29
C PRO A 663 -7.20 -4.14 4.93
N PHE A 664 -7.46 -3.68 6.16
CA PHE A 664 -8.69 -3.99 6.91
C PHE A 664 -9.77 -2.92 6.72
N LEU A 665 -9.41 -1.70 6.30
CA LEU A 665 -10.37 -0.58 6.14
C LEU A 665 -11.50 -0.94 5.19
N LYS A 666 -11.18 -1.56 4.05
CA LYS A 666 -12.20 -1.96 3.06
C LYS A 666 -13.18 -2.98 3.64
N HIS A 667 -12.69 -3.94 4.41
CA HIS A 667 -13.52 -4.96 5.07
C HIS A 667 -14.37 -4.37 6.19
N ALA A 668 -13.76 -3.57 7.08
CA ALA A 668 -14.49 -2.86 8.13
C ALA A 668 -15.60 -2.00 7.54
N TRP A 669 -15.30 -1.28 6.45
CA TRP A 669 -16.29 -0.49 5.72
C TRP A 669 -17.41 -1.35 5.13
N TYR A 670 -17.10 -2.46 4.43
CA TYR A 670 -18.12 -3.37 3.90
C TYR A 670 -19.06 -3.89 5.00
N HIS A 671 -18.51 -4.32 6.13
CA HIS A 671 -19.32 -4.79 7.26
C HIS A 671 -20.18 -3.68 7.87
N THR A 672 -19.65 -2.45 8.03
CA THR A 672 -20.46 -1.29 8.42
C THR A 672 -21.63 -1.04 7.44
N GLN A 673 -21.42 -1.18 6.13
CA GLN A 673 -22.51 -1.03 5.14
C GLN A 673 -23.55 -2.15 5.27
N LEU A 674 -23.13 -3.41 5.43
CA LEU A 674 -24.04 -4.53 5.63
C LEU A 674 -24.88 -4.35 6.89
N MET A 675 -24.29 -3.87 7.98
CA MET A 675 -25.00 -3.54 9.21
C MET A 675 -26.03 -2.41 9.01
N ALA A 676 -25.66 -1.36 8.27
CA ALA A 676 -26.58 -0.27 7.95
C ALA A 676 -27.78 -0.75 7.12
N HIS A 677 -27.54 -1.60 6.11
CA HIS A 677 -28.60 -2.22 5.33
C HIS A 677 -29.49 -3.14 6.16
N ILE A 678 -28.93 -3.94 7.08
CA ILE A 678 -29.74 -4.76 7.99
C ILE A 678 -30.62 -3.86 8.87
N ARG A 679 -30.08 -2.78 9.43
CA ARG A 679 -30.85 -1.83 10.24
C ARG A 679 -31.98 -1.16 9.45
N GLN A 680 -31.66 -0.69 8.23
CA GLN A 680 -32.66 -0.15 7.30
C GLN A 680 -33.76 -1.16 7.02
N ALA A 681 -33.38 -2.42 6.75
CA ALA A 681 -34.35 -3.48 6.55
C ALA A 681 -35.18 -3.71 7.82
N ASP A 682 -34.62 -3.69 9.02
CA ASP A 682 -35.38 -3.92 10.26
C ASP A 682 -36.42 -2.80 10.51
N GLU A 683 -36.07 -1.55 10.21
CA GLU A 683 -36.89 -0.34 10.40
C GLU A 683 -37.98 -0.16 9.32
N ASP A 684 -37.78 -0.70 8.12
CA ASP A 684 -38.74 -0.55 7.01
C ASP A 684 -40.05 -1.32 7.28
N THR A 685 -41.15 -0.78 6.76
CA THR A 685 -42.50 -1.37 6.86
C THR A 685 -42.88 -2.16 5.60
N ALA A 686 -42.26 -1.89 4.45
CA ALA A 686 -42.59 -2.52 3.18
C ALA A 686 -41.90 -3.89 3.04
N GLN A 687 -42.67 -4.98 3.18
CA GLN A 687 -42.16 -6.37 3.15
C GLN A 687 -41.29 -6.69 1.92
N GLY A 688 -41.65 -6.21 0.73
CA GLY A 688 -40.88 -6.44 -0.49
C GLY A 688 -39.48 -5.78 -0.45
N VAL A 689 -39.38 -4.58 0.10
CA VAL A 689 -38.11 -3.86 0.27
C VAL A 689 -37.24 -4.56 1.31
N LYS A 690 -37.83 -4.96 2.46
CA LYS A 690 -37.14 -5.75 3.49
C LYS A 690 -36.54 -7.03 2.90
N SER A 691 -37.34 -7.80 2.15
CA SER A 691 -36.91 -9.06 1.54
C SER A 691 -35.79 -8.84 0.52
N MET A 692 -35.88 -7.79 -0.30
CA MET A 692 -34.82 -7.40 -1.24
C MET A 692 -33.51 -7.07 -0.52
N ILE A 693 -33.54 -6.30 0.57
CA ILE A 693 -32.34 -5.92 1.32
C ILE A 693 -31.70 -7.16 1.97
N TYR A 694 -32.48 -8.01 2.66
CA TYR A 694 -31.95 -9.24 3.25
C TYR A 694 -31.34 -10.18 2.20
N HIS A 695 -31.95 -10.29 1.03
CA HIS A 695 -31.40 -11.04 -0.10
C HIS A 695 -30.06 -10.46 -0.60
N MET A 696 -29.96 -9.13 -0.74
CA MET A 696 -28.71 -8.46 -1.11
C MET A 696 -27.61 -8.72 -0.08
N VAL A 697 -27.91 -8.57 1.21
CA VAL A 697 -26.98 -8.85 2.31
C VAL A 697 -26.55 -10.32 2.31
N SER A 698 -27.48 -11.24 2.05
CA SER A 698 -27.21 -12.66 1.88
C SER A 698 -26.17 -12.93 0.77
N ALA A 699 -26.35 -12.32 -0.41
CA ALA A 699 -25.41 -12.45 -1.53
C ALA A 699 -24.00 -11.94 -1.19
N ASN A 700 -23.91 -10.83 -0.44
CA ASN A 700 -22.62 -10.29 -0.01
C ASN A 700 -21.90 -11.20 1.00
N TYR A 701 -22.59 -11.72 2.02
CA TYR A 701 -21.97 -12.68 2.93
C TYR A 701 -21.56 -13.99 2.23
N TRP A 702 -22.33 -14.42 1.23
CA TRP A 702 -21.95 -15.56 0.40
C TRP A 702 -20.65 -15.30 -0.36
N ASP A 703 -20.48 -14.12 -0.94
CA ASP A 703 -19.28 -13.71 -1.64
C ASP A 703 -18.05 -13.64 -0.72
N LEU A 704 -18.23 -13.07 0.48
CA LEU A 704 -17.21 -13.01 1.51
C LEU A 704 -16.82 -14.40 2.03
N GLY A 705 -17.69 -15.40 1.93
CA GLY A 705 -17.45 -16.77 2.35
C GLY A 705 -18.11 -17.17 3.68
N PHE A 706 -18.98 -16.32 4.24
CA PHE A 706 -19.77 -16.63 5.44
C PHE A 706 -21.06 -17.35 5.06
N ARG A 707 -20.98 -18.68 4.85
CA ARG A 707 -22.06 -19.47 4.26
C ARG A 707 -23.27 -19.57 5.17
N TYR A 708 -23.05 -19.79 6.45
CA TYR A 708 -24.14 -19.86 7.43
C TYR A 708 -24.90 -18.53 7.51
N ARG A 709 -24.18 -17.42 7.69
CA ARG A 709 -24.78 -16.08 7.76
C ARG A 709 -25.52 -15.70 6.48
N ALA A 710 -24.98 -16.07 5.31
CA ALA A 710 -25.65 -15.89 4.04
C ALA A 710 -26.99 -16.63 3.98
N ASN A 711 -27.03 -17.91 4.39
CA ASN A 711 -28.27 -18.69 4.48
C ASN A 711 -29.25 -18.12 5.51
N GLU A 712 -28.77 -17.64 6.66
CA GLU A 712 -29.60 -16.97 7.68
C GLU A 712 -30.32 -15.75 7.08
N MET A 713 -29.59 -14.87 6.38
CA MET A 713 -30.18 -13.69 5.74
C MET A 713 -31.13 -14.06 4.58
N LEU A 714 -30.82 -15.12 3.85
CA LEU A 714 -31.72 -15.63 2.81
C LEU A 714 -33.04 -16.14 3.41
N SER A 715 -32.97 -16.85 4.54
CA SER A 715 -34.15 -17.30 5.28
C SER A 715 -34.99 -16.12 5.76
N ARG A 716 -34.37 -15.08 6.34
CA ARG A 716 -35.10 -13.86 6.75
C ARG A 716 -35.82 -13.17 5.59
N SER A 717 -35.19 -13.14 4.40
CA SER A 717 -35.83 -12.65 3.18
C SER A 717 -37.11 -13.45 2.87
N LEU A 718 -37.04 -14.79 2.90
CA LEU A 718 -38.17 -15.68 2.61
C LEU A 718 -39.21 -15.75 3.74
N GLU A 719 -38.84 -15.48 4.99
CA GLU A 719 -39.76 -15.34 6.11
C GLU A 719 -40.58 -14.04 5.99
N THR A 720 -39.94 -12.98 5.51
CA THR A 720 -40.60 -11.69 5.29
C THR A 720 -41.52 -11.71 4.07
N ASP A 721 -41.05 -12.32 2.98
CA ASP A 721 -41.83 -12.56 1.77
C ASP A 721 -41.49 -13.94 1.20
N SER A 722 -42.37 -14.91 1.46
CA SER A 722 -42.20 -16.30 1.03
C SER A 722 -42.26 -16.50 -0.48
N ALA A 723 -42.76 -15.50 -1.21
CA ALA A 723 -42.90 -15.45 -2.65
C ALA A 723 -41.76 -14.66 -3.34
N PHE A 724 -40.76 -14.19 -2.59
CA PHE A 724 -39.66 -13.42 -3.16
C PHE A 724 -38.76 -14.29 -4.05
N SER A 725 -39.03 -14.24 -5.36
CA SER A 725 -38.40 -15.10 -6.37
C SER A 725 -36.86 -15.03 -6.41
N PRO A 726 -36.20 -13.87 -6.27
CA PRO A 726 -34.73 -13.81 -6.24
C PRO A 726 -34.11 -14.65 -5.12
N ALA A 727 -34.71 -14.67 -3.93
CA ALA A 727 -34.24 -15.48 -2.82
C ALA A 727 -34.46 -16.98 -3.06
N LEU A 728 -35.54 -17.39 -3.73
CA LEU A 728 -35.74 -18.80 -4.12
C LEU A 728 -34.70 -19.26 -5.15
N VAL A 729 -34.35 -18.41 -6.12
CA VAL A 729 -33.32 -18.70 -7.13
C VAL A 729 -31.95 -18.84 -6.45
N PHE A 730 -31.57 -17.89 -5.59
CA PHE A 730 -30.29 -17.96 -4.88
C PHE A 730 -30.27 -19.09 -3.85
N GLY A 731 -31.39 -19.41 -3.21
CA GLY A 731 -31.51 -20.59 -2.36
C GLY A 731 -31.25 -21.89 -3.10
N CYS A 732 -31.79 -22.03 -4.32
CA CYS A 732 -31.47 -23.15 -5.19
C CYS A 732 -29.97 -23.20 -5.52
N TYR A 733 -29.37 -22.06 -5.86
CA TYR A 733 -27.94 -21.95 -6.15
C TYR A 733 -27.06 -22.29 -4.93
N TYR A 734 -27.35 -21.74 -3.75
CA TYR A 734 -26.62 -22.02 -2.50
C TYR A 734 -26.71 -23.49 -2.10
N ALA A 735 -27.90 -24.07 -2.20
CA ALA A 735 -28.09 -25.49 -1.92
C ALA A 735 -27.30 -26.37 -2.90
N LEU A 736 -27.28 -26.04 -4.20
CA LEU A 736 -26.44 -26.75 -5.18
C LEU A 736 -24.95 -26.65 -4.83
N GLN A 737 -24.44 -25.44 -4.54
CA GLN A 737 -23.04 -25.24 -4.13
C GLN A 737 -22.70 -25.95 -2.81
N GLN A 738 -23.70 -26.20 -1.96
CA GLN A 738 -23.53 -26.96 -0.73
C GLN A 738 -23.67 -28.48 -0.90
N ALA A 739 -23.90 -28.96 -2.14
CA ALA A 739 -24.23 -30.34 -2.47
C ALA A 739 -25.55 -30.84 -1.81
N GLU A 740 -26.46 -29.93 -1.50
CA GLU A 740 -27.78 -30.18 -0.90
C GLU A 740 -28.86 -30.29 -1.98
N TYR A 741 -28.76 -31.33 -2.80
CA TYR A 741 -29.57 -31.50 -4.01
C TYR A 741 -31.09 -31.48 -3.76
N ASN A 742 -31.55 -32.10 -2.66
CA ASN A 742 -32.98 -32.15 -2.33
C ASN A 742 -33.51 -30.77 -1.93
N GLN A 743 -32.73 -30.00 -1.18
CA GLN A 743 -33.10 -28.65 -0.79
C GLN A 743 -33.15 -27.72 -2.01
N ALA A 744 -32.19 -27.87 -2.94
CA ALA A 744 -32.22 -27.15 -4.20
C ALA A 744 -33.48 -27.46 -5.03
N LYS A 745 -33.89 -28.73 -5.13
CA LYS A 745 -35.14 -29.12 -5.78
C LYS A 745 -36.37 -28.52 -5.09
N SER A 746 -36.37 -28.42 -3.75
CA SER A 746 -37.45 -27.77 -2.99
C SER A 746 -37.60 -26.28 -3.34
N TYR A 747 -36.49 -25.54 -3.43
CA TYR A 747 -36.53 -24.14 -3.86
C TYR A 747 -37.08 -23.96 -5.28
N LEU A 748 -36.67 -24.82 -6.23
CA LEU A 748 -37.23 -24.80 -7.58
C LEU A 748 -38.73 -25.14 -7.59
N ALA A 749 -39.17 -26.11 -6.80
CA ALA A 749 -40.57 -26.47 -6.69
C ALA A 749 -41.41 -25.28 -6.17
N ARG A 750 -40.92 -24.58 -5.15
CA ARG A 750 -41.54 -23.35 -4.64
C ARG A 750 -41.57 -22.24 -5.69
N LEU A 751 -40.46 -22.01 -6.39
CA LEU A 751 -40.38 -20.99 -7.45
C LEU A 751 -41.42 -21.23 -8.54
N LYS A 752 -41.64 -22.48 -8.96
CA LYS A 752 -42.67 -22.83 -9.95
C LYS A 752 -44.09 -22.54 -9.50
N VAL A 753 -44.36 -22.65 -8.20
CA VAL A 753 -45.69 -22.37 -7.63
C VAL A 753 -45.92 -20.86 -7.56
N VAL A 754 -44.90 -20.14 -7.12
CA VAL A 754 -44.98 -18.69 -6.88
C VAL A 754 -44.92 -17.89 -8.19
N ASP A 755 -43.97 -18.19 -9.06
CA ASP A 755 -43.79 -17.56 -10.36
C ASP A 755 -43.46 -18.60 -11.44
N PRO A 756 -44.49 -19.25 -12.02
CA PRO A 756 -44.31 -20.26 -13.06
C PRO A 756 -43.64 -19.73 -14.34
N ARG A 757 -43.73 -18.41 -14.59
CA ARG A 757 -43.19 -17.76 -15.80
C ARG A 757 -41.82 -17.13 -15.56
N HIS A 758 -41.24 -17.31 -14.36
CA HIS A 758 -39.93 -16.80 -14.03
C HIS A 758 -38.86 -17.32 -15.00
N LEU A 759 -37.99 -16.44 -15.48
CA LEU A 759 -36.98 -16.74 -16.51
C LEU A 759 -36.03 -17.89 -16.11
N MET A 760 -35.83 -18.11 -14.81
CA MET A 760 -34.95 -19.17 -14.29
C MET A 760 -35.62 -20.54 -14.14
N VAL A 761 -36.95 -20.67 -14.26
CA VAL A 761 -37.63 -21.96 -14.03
C VAL A 761 -37.19 -23.02 -15.06
N SER A 762 -37.28 -22.70 -16.34
CA SER A 762 -36.90 -23.63 -17.42
C SER A 762 -35.39 -23.97 -17.45
N PRO A 763 -34.46 -22.99 -17.32
CA PRO A 763 -33.03 -23.28 -17.18
C PRO A 763 -32.70 -24.17 -15.98
N LEU A 764 -33.27 -23.90 -14.80
CA LEU A 764 -33.03 -24.72 -13.61
C LEU A 764 -33.60 -26.14 -13.77
N GLN A 765 -34.78 -26.29 -14.36
CA GLN A 765 -35.32 -27.63 -14.68
C GLN A 765 -34.39 -28.41 -15.59
N SER A 766 -33.93 -27.76 -16.66
CA SER A 766 -32.99 -28.35 -17.62
C SER A 766 -31.67 -28.72 -16.94
N LEU A 767 -31.19 -27.88 -16.02
CA LEU A 767 -30.00 -28.16 -15.21
C LEU A 767 -30.20 -29.42 -14.37
N PHE A 768 -31.32 -29.55 -13.65
CA PHE A 768 -31.58 -30.76 -12.86
C PHE A 768 -31.67 -32.02 -13.72
N HIS A 769 -32.28 -31.94 -14.91
CA HIS A 769 -32.29 -33.07 -15.86
C HIS A 769 -30.88 -33.44 -16.33
N ALA A 770 -30.03 -32.45 -16.63
CA ALA A 770 -28.64 -32.68 -17.02
C ALA A 770 -27.80 -33.25 -15.87
N LEU A 771 -28.01 -32.79 -14.63
CA LEU A 771 -27.38 -33.34 -13.42
C LEU A 771 -27.83 -34.77 -13.13
N ASP A 772 -29.12 -35.09 -13.27
CA ASP A 772 -29.65 -36.45 -13.13
C ASP A 772 -29.04 -37.38 -14.21
N SER A 773 -28.92 -36.89 -15.45
CA SER A 773 -28.24 -37.60 -16.55
C SER A 773 -26.77 -37.86 -16.22
N LEU A 774 -26.06 -36.85 -15.70
CA LEU A 774 -24.66 -36.96 -15.28
C LEU A 774 -24.47 -38.01 -14.18
N ARG A 775 -25.36 -38.05 -13.19
CA ARG A 775 -25.33 -39.05 -12.10
C ARG A 775 -25.61 -40.47 -12.59
N SER A 776 -26.37 -40.61 -13.68
CA SER A 776 -26.70 -41.90 -14.30
C SER A 776 -25.70 -42.38 -15.36
N ALA A 777 -24.71 -41.55 -15.73
CA ALA A 777 -23.76 -41.84 -16.79
C ALA A 777 -22.89 -43.07 -16.47
N ARG A 778 -22.79 -44.01 -17.41
CA ARG A 778 -22.09 -45.29 -17.21
C ARG A 778 -20.69 -45.32 -17.82
N ASN A 779 -20.43 -44.46 -18.79
CA ASN A 779 -19.14 -44.36 -19.48
C ASN A 779 -18.63 -42.90 -19.54
N VAL A 780 -17.36 -42.74 -19.92
CA VAL A 780 -16.71 -41.42 -20.00
C VAL A 780 -17.39 -40.51 -21.02
N LYS A 781 -17.83 -41.05 -22.17
CA LYS A 781 -18.48 -40.28 -23.23
C LYS A 781 -19.81 -39.67 -22.79
N GLU A 782 -20.68 -40.46 -22.15
CA GLU A 782 -21.95 -39.98 -21.56
C GLU A 782 -21.70 -38.90 -20.51
N ARG A 783 -20.69 -39.10 -19.66
CA ARG A 783 -20.30 -38.14 -18.62
C ARG A 783 -19.82 -36.82 -19.20
N VAL A 784 -18.95 -36.87 -20.22
CA VAL A 784 -18.45 -35.69 -20.94
C VAL A 784 -19.61 -34.92 -21.58
N ASN A 785 -20.51 -35.61 -22.30
CA ASN A 785 -21.67 -34.97 -22.94
C ASN A 785 -22.62 -34.32 -21.92
N ALA A 786 -22.88 -35.01 -20.79
CA ALA A 786 -23.71 -34.46 -19.73
C ALA A 786 -23.04 -33.24 -19.07
N ARG A 787 -21.73 -33.28 -18.78
CA ARG A 787 -20.99 -32.13 -18.22
C ARG A 787 -20.95 -30.93 -19.18
N LEU A 788 -20.76 -31.14 -20.48
CA LEU A 788 -20.85 -30.07 -21.49
C LEU A 788 -22.24 -29.44 -21.52
N SER A 789 -23.29 -30.25 -21.34
CA SER A 789 -24.67 -29.75 -21.24
C SER A 789 -24.89 -28.92 -19.97
N VAL A 790 -24.39 -29.39 -18.83
CA VAL A 790 -24.40 -28.64 -17.56
C VAL A 790 -23.63 -27.32 -17.69
N ALA A 791 -22.44 -27.34 -18.30
CA ALA A 791 -21.62 -26.16 -18.53
C ALA A 791 -22.34 -25.11 -19.39
N ARG A 792 -22.96 -25.52 -20.50
CA ARG A 792 -23.76 -24.64 -21.37
C ARG A 792 -24.95 -24.03 -20.63
N LEU A 793 -25.64 -24.80 -19.81
CA LEU A 793 -26.74 -24.30 -18.98
C LEU A 793 -26.25 -23.28 -17.96
N TYR A 794 -25.15 -23.54 -17.26
CA TYR A 794 -24.54 -22.56 -16.37
C TYR A 794 -24.15 -21.27 -17.09
N ALA A 795 -23.51 -21.37 -18.26
CA ALA A 795 -23.17 -20.21 -19.08
C ALA A 795 -24.42 -19.40 -19.48
N SER A 796 -25.50 -20.07 -19.89
CA SER A 796 -26.76 -19.41 -20.26
C SER A 796 -27.45 -18.68 -19.10
N MET A 797 -27.21 -19.11 -17.86
CA MET A 797 -27.69 -18.46 -16.64
C MET A 797 -26.75 -17.36 -16.13
N GLY A 798 -25.66 -17.06 -16.86
CA GLY A 798 -24.63 -16.09 -16.43
C GLY A 798 -23.69 -16.62 -15.34
N LEU A 799 -23.74 -17.90 -15.00
CA LEU A 799 -22.91 -18.54 -13.98
C LEU A 799 -21.58 -19.04 -14.58
N ALA A 800 -20.81 -18.13 -15.17
CA ALA A 800 -19.59 -18.44 -15.90
C ALA A 800 -18.56 -19.22 -15.05
N GLU A 801 -18.45 -18.93 -13.75
CA GLU A 801 -17.55 -19.63 -12.84
C GLU A 801 -17.84 -21.14 -12.78
N LEU A 802 -19.12 -21.49 -12.65
CA LEU A 802 -19.53 -22.89 -12.59
C LEU A 802 -19.42 -23.56 -13.95
N ALA A 803 -19.69 -22.83 -15.03
CA ALA A 803 -19.49 -23.34 -16.38
C ALA A 803 -18.02 -23.73 -16.61
N ILE A 804 -17.07 -22.87 -16.21
CA ILE A 804 -15.63 -23.15 -16.30
C ILE A 804 -15.27 -24.40 -15.50
N ASP A 805 -15.74 -24.52 -14.25
CA ASP A 805 -15.46 -25.69 -13.41
C ASP A 805 -15.92 -27.00 -14.08
N GLN A 806 -17.09 -27.00 -14.72
CA GLN A 806 -17.61 -28.16 -15.46
C GLN A 806 -16.81 -28.47 -16.73
N VAL A 807 -16.38 -27.45 -17.47
CA VAL A 807 -15.53 -27.65 -18.66
C VAL A 807 -14.15 -28.16 -18.26
N LEU A 808 -13.57 -27.70 -17.14
CA LEU A 808 -12.31 -28.24 -16.64
C LEU A 808 -12.43 -29.71 -16.23
N LEU A 809 -13.57 -30.12 -15.68
CA LEU A 809 -13.88 -31.53 -15.44
C LEU A 809 -14.01 -32.34 -16.74
N VAL A 810 -14.49 -31.75 -17.83
CA VAL A 810 -14.50 -32.38 -19.16
C VAL A 810 -13.07 -32.58 -19.65
N LEU A 811 -12.24 -31.54 -19.59
CA LEU A 811 -10.85 -31.59 -20.06
C LEU A 811 -9.95 -32.48 -19.19
N LYS A 812 -10.35 -32.74 -17.94
CA LYS A 812 -9.69 -33.74 -17.09
C LYS A 812 -9.91 -35.16 -17.61
N ASP A 813 -11.12 -35.45 -18.09
CA ASP A 813 -11.48 -36.78 -18.60
C ASP A 813 -11.07 -36.96 -20.08
N ASP A 814 -11.13 -35.88 -20.88
CA ASP A 814 -10.72 -35.83 -22.29
C ASP A 814 -9.95 -34.53 -22.59
N PRO A 815 -8.61 -34.51 -22.41
CA PRO A 815 -7.79 -33.31 -22.58
C PRO A 815 -7.78 -32.72 -24.00
N ARG A 816 -8.16 -33.51 -25.02
CA ARG A 816 -8.19 -33.10 -26.43
C ARG A 816 -9.61 -32.77 -26.91
N ASN A 817 -10.56 -32.60 -26.00
CA ASN A 817 -11.94 -32.28 -26.35
C ASN A 817 -12.06 -30.87 -26.95
N ALA A 818 -12.24 -30.77 -28.27
CA ALA A 818 -12.29 -29.49 -28.97
C ALA A 818 -13.50 -28.62 -28.54
N GLU A 819 -14.67 -29.22 -28.27
CA GLU A 819 -15.85 -28.50 -27.80
C GLU A 819 -15.60 -27.86 -26.42
N GLY A 820 -14.98 -28.61 -25.51
CA GLY A 820 -14.57 -28.12 -24.20
C GLY A 820 -13.54 -26.99 -24.29
N LEU A 821 -12.48 -27.14 -25.10
CA LEU A 821 -11.47 -26.09 -25.30
C LEU A 821 -12.08 -24.82 -25.89
N LYS A 822 -12.96 -24.95 -26.89
CA LYS A 822 -13.67 -23.80 -27.46
C LYS A 822 -14.55 -23.10 -26.42
N GLY A 823 -15.37 -23.87 -25.69
CA GLY A 823 -16.24 -23.31 -24.65
C GLY A 823 -15.46 -22.63 -23.53
N LEU A 824 -14.30 -23.17 -23.15
CA LEU A 824 -13.43 -22.56 -22.15
C LEU A 824 -12.80 -21.25 -22.64
N ALA A 825 -12.36 -21.19 -23.91
CA ALA A 825 -11.85 -19.96 -24.52
C ALA A 825 -12.95 -18.87 -24.58
N ASP A 826 -14.17 -19.24 -24.98
CA ASP A 826 -15.33 -18.33 -25.00
C ASP A 826 -15.63 -17.75 -23.62
N LEU A 827 -15.62 -18.59 -22.58
CA LEU A 827 -15.85 -18.17 -21.19
C LEU A 827 -14.74 -17.24 -20.68
N TYR A 828 -13.47 -17.52 -21.00
CA TYR A 828 -12.37 -16.64 -20.60
C TYR A 828 -12.39 -15.29 -21.32
N GLU A 829 -12.71 -15.27 -22.62
CA GLU A 829 -12.87 -14.02 -23.37
C GLU A 829 -14.05 -13.19 -22.85
N GLN A 830 -15.18 -13.82 -22.53
CA GLN A 830 -16.32 -13.13 -21.91
C GLN A 830 -15.94 -12.48 -20.58
N LYS A 831 -15.09 -13.15 -19.79
CA LYS A 831 -14.55 -12.64 -18.52
C LYS A 831 -13.39 -11.66 -18.69
N ARG A 832 -12.97 -11.36 -19.94
CA ARG A 832 -11.78 -10.55 -20.26
C ARG A 832 -10.49 -11.09 -19.63
N ARG A 833 -10.39 -12.41 -19.50
CA ARG A 833 -9.21 -13.13 -19.01
C ARG A 833 -8.33 -13.51 -20.18
N ASN A 834 -7.58 -12.54 -20.68
CA ASN A 834 -6.81 -12.67 -21.92
C ASN A 834 -5.71 -13.74 -21.82
N ALA A 835 -4.91 -13.77 -20.75
CA ALA A 835 -3.85 -14.78 -20.61
C ALA A 835 -4.41 -16.22 -20.52
N PRO A 836 -5.44 -16.50 -19.70
CA PRO A 836 -6.12 -17.80 -19.75
C PRO A 836 -6.72 -18.14 -21.13
N ALA A 837 -7.37 -17.18 -21.80
CA ALA A 837 -7.95 -17.38 -23.13
C ALA A 837 -6.89 -17.75 -24.18
N ILE A 838 -5.78 -17.00 -24.26
CA ILE A 838 -4.67 -17.26 -25.19
C ILE A 838 -4.11 -18.67 -24.96
N ARG A 839 -3.90 -19.08 -23.70
CA ARG A 839 -3.43 -20.44 -23.38
C ARG A 839 -4.37 -21.52 -23.91
N VAL A 840 -5.67 -21.36 -23.70
CA VAL A 840 -6.68 -22.33 -24.15
C VAL A 840 -6.79 -22.35 -25.68
N LEU A 841 -6.70 -21.19 -26.33
CA LEU A 841 -6.68 -21.10 -27.80
C LEU A 841 -5.45 -21.78 -28.39
N ASN A 842 -4.28 -21.68 -27.75
CA ASN A 842 -3.09 -22.41 -28.17
C ASN A 842 -3.30 -23.93 -28.05
N GLN A 843 -3.88 -24.41 -26.93
CA GLN A 843 -4.26 -25.82 -26.79
C GLN A 843 -5.27 -26.27 -27.84
N LEU A 844 -6.25 -25.42 -28.19
CA LEU A 844 -7.21 -25.71 -29.25
C LEU A 844 -6.53 -25.82 -30.62
N LEU A 845 -5.54 -24.96 -30.91
CA LEU A 845 -4.78 -25.00 -32.17
C LEU A 845 -3.85 -26.22 -32.26
N GLU A 846 -3.43 -26.80 -31.13
CA GLU A 846 -2.72 -28.09 -31.14
C GLU A 846 -3.65 -29.26 -31.51
N VAL A 847 -4.92 -29.19 -31.12
CA VAL A 847 -5.95 -30.19 -31.46
C VAL A 847 -6.48 -29.98 -32.89
N GLU A 848 -6.73 -28.73 -33.28
CA GLU A 848 -7.26 -28.31 -34.58
C GLU A 848 -6.35 -27.26 -35.26
N PRO A 849 -5.22 -27.66 -35.86
CA PRO A 849 -4.25 -26.72 -36.43
C PRO A 849 -4.80 -25.81 -37.54
N SER A 850 -5.83 -26.26 -38.24
CA SER A 850 -6.49 -25.53 -39.34
C SER A 850 -7.61 -24.58 -38.89
N ASN A 851 -7.86 -24.45 -37.58
CA ASN A 851 -8.91 -23.58 -37.05
C ASN A 851 -8.54 -22.10 -37.19
N ALA A 852 -8.89 -21.51 -38.34
CA ALA A 852 -8.60 -20.12 -38.68
C ALA A 852 -9.22 -19.12 -37.68
N LEU A 853 -10.40 -19.44 -37.14
CA LEU A 853 -11.07 -18.59 -36.15
C LEU A 853 -10.31 -18.55 -34.83
N ALA A 854 -9.86 -19.70 -34.31
CA ALA A 854 -9.07 -19.77 -33.09
C ALA A 854 -7.75 -19.01 -33.23
N ARG A 855 -7.11 -19.10 -34.41
CA ARG A 855 -5.89 -18.35 -34.73
C ARG A 855 -6.14 -16.84 -34.74
N ALA A 856 -7.18 -16.39 -35.45
CA ALA A 856 -7.54 -14.97 -35.51
C ALA A 856 -7.88 -14.40 -34.13
N ARG A 857 -8.63 -15.15 -33.30
CA ARG A 857 -8.94 -14.75 -31.92
C ARG A 857 -7.69 -14.62 -31.07
N ARG A 858 -6.79 -15.62 -31.12
CA ARG A 858 -5.51 -15.58 -30.41
C ARG A 858 -4.69 -14.36 -30.83
N ASP A 859 -4.54 -14.14 -32.14
CA ASP A 859 -3.74 -13.03 -32.66
C ASP A 859 -4.33 -11.67 -32.29
N SER A 860 -5.66 -11.55 -32.32
CA SER A 860 -6.36 -10.36 -31.81
C SER A 860 -6.06 -10.12 -30.34
N LEU A 861 -6.18 -11.15 -29.50
CA LEU A 861 -5.90 -11.03 -28.07
C LEU A 861 -4.45 -10.66 -27.82
N VAL A 862 -3.49 -11.26 -28.54
CA VAL A 862 -2.05 -10.96 -28.45
C VAL A 862 -1.73 -9.54 -28.93
N SER A 863 -2.39 -9.04 -29.98
CA SER A 863 -2.16 -7.69 -30.50
C SER A 863 -2.65 -6.58 -29.58
N LEU A 864 -3.69 -6.88 -28.80
CA LEU A 864 -4.17 -6.03 -27.71
C LEU A 864 -3.27 -6.12 -26.46
N TRP A 865 -2.32 -7.06 -26.46
CA TRP A 865 -1.59 -7.51 -25.27
C TRP A 865 -0.15 -7.06 -25.15
#